data_AF-A0AAN7AF14-F1
#
_entry.id   AF-A0AAN7AF14-F1
#
_cell.length_a   1.000
_cell.length_b   1.000
_cell.length_c   1.000
_cell.angle_alpha   90.00
_cell.angle_beta   90.00
_cell.angle_gamma   90.00
#
_symmetry.space_group_name_H-M   'P 1'
#
loop_
_entity.id
_entity.type
_entity.pdbx_description
1 polymer ?
#
loop_
_entity_poly.entity_id
_entity_poly.type
_entity_poly.pdbx_seq_one_letter_code
_entity_poly.pdbx_strand_id
1 'polypeptide(L)'
;MGPSVMVNSLHRLRYPRRTNSTNSSSESATTKAAPTSQPPPPPFPKDSIWMKLGPLSKAVLAYSRAANRRPYVTQFCTSIVIFGVGDLGAQAIGGKDYEAIRTARSIAIGSSISIPVYLWFQYLATSFNYPSKIVSIATRVAVNQAVFTPLNNTWFFGMQKLLAGGTPEEVGEHIANTVPRTWYNAFKVWPAVMALNFAFVPRQFIPVVSGSVAMCWQVYLSYLNKKITGQERSLQGFVDALPPLARQQSLRLSTPSTVPRRPASTSSTPPSSGFSRAKTIVLGTSALLIGFGGYYYATDTRASFHRFLVPPLLRVIFPDAEDAHHAGTAALKTMYSLGLHPRERLSDVDPVTGRNPLSINVFGVELSNPIGISAGLDKDAEIPDPLFALGAGVVEVGGCTPFPQEGNPKPRVFRVPAVDGLVNRYGLNSRGADAMAARLRERLRTFARSIGLTEKEFLSEDVEGVPIGSLQPGRLLCVQIAKNKKTDEKDVEAVKKDYVYCVNRLAPYADVLVVNVSSPNTPGLRDLQATGPLTALLGAVVEEAQRTPGRKNKPRVMVKVSPDENDDTQMEGVVQAVWESGVDGIIVGNTTKRRAGLVPQGIKLTGKEQKNIMEEGGYSGPQLFDQTLNLVGRYRKMLDSYPLRTEGLENVFPRQKVLFATGGITNGEQALQVLNAGASVAMIYTGMVYGGSGTVTRIKKEMRDRLAIEEEKA
;
A
#
# COMPACT_ATOMS: atom_id res chain seq x y z
N MET A 1 23.65 10.01 -71.57
CA MET A 1 24.32 8.75 -71.16
C MET A 1 24.11 8.61 -69.66
N GLY A 2 23.36 7.62 -69.18
CA GLY A 2 23.43 7.22 -67.77
C GLY A 2 24.57 6.21 -67.54
N PRO A 3 24.80 5.68 -66.32
CA PRO A 3 24.12 5.99 -65.05
C PRO A 3 25.03 5.97 -63.77
N SER A 4 24.39 6.15 -62.60
CA SER A 4 24.72 5.55 -61.28
C SER A 4 25.76 6.26 -60.40
N VAL A 5 25.65 6.42 -59.06
CA VAL A 5 25.09 5.58 -57.97
C VAL A 5 24.62 6.51 -56.81
N MET A 6 23.38 6.43 -56.29
CA MET A 6 22.95 5.87 -54.98
C MET A 6 23.89 6.15 -53.77
N VAL A 7 23.42 6.54 -52.57
CA VAL A 7 22.57 5.76 -51.65
C VAL A 7 21.89 6.68 -50.61
N ASN A 8 20.55 6.54 -50.54
CA ASN A 8 19.61 6.43 -49.39
C ASN A 8 19.95 6.98 -47.99
N SER A 9 19.01 7.27 -47.10
CA SER A 9 17.55 7.49 -47.03
C SER A 9 17.21 7.30 -45.55
N LEU A 10 16.32 8.10 -44.98
CA LEU A 10 15.16 7.57 -44.26
C LEU A 10 14.18 8.71 -43.92
N HIS A 11 13.03 8.62 -44.59
CA HIS A 11 11.93 9.55 -44.61
C HIS A 11 11.03 9.45 -43.38
N ARG A 12 10.55 10.62 -42.93
CA ARG A 12 9.34 10.81 -42.11
C ARG A 12 8.10 10.41 -42.91
N LEU A 13 7.21 9.61 -42.31
CA LEU A 13 5.88 9.33 -42.86
C LEU A 13 4.83 10.27 -42.25
N ARG A 14 4.16 11.03 -43.13
CA ARG A 14 2.92 11.79 -42.89
C ARG A 14 1.73 10.88 -43.16
N TYR A 15 0.71 10.88 -42.30
CA TYR A 15 -0.58 10.23 -42.56
C TYR A 15 -1.59 11.20 -43.21
N PRO A 16 -2.44 10.74 -44.15
CA PRO A 16 -3.45 11.57 -44.79
C PRO A 16 -4.78 11.59 -44.01
N ARG A 17 -5.42 12.77 -43.98
CA ARG A 17 -6.83 12.97 -43.57
C ARG A 17 -7.77 12.30 -44.58
N ARG A 18 -8.75 11.53 -44.11
CA ARG A 18 -9.90 11.11 -44.91
C ARG A 18 -11.21 11.45 -44.20
N THR A 19 -12.02 12.24 -44.88
CA THR A 19 -13.41 12.61 -44.58
C THR A 19 -14.35 11.50 -45.04
N ASN A 20 -15.37 11.15 -44.26
CA ASN A 20 -16.50 10.35 -44.75
C ASN A 20 -17.83 11.07 -44.46
N SER A 21 -18.56 11.35 -45.54
CA SER A 21 -19.96 11.75 -45.57
C SER A 21 -20.88 10.53 -45.59
N THR A 22 -22.11 10.75 -45.14
CA THR A 22 -23.26 9.85 -45.11
C THR A 22 -23.73 9.37 -46.49
N ASN A 23 -24.16 8.10 -46.59
CA ASN A 23 -25.50 7.76 -47.11
C ASN A 23 -25.90 6.29 -46.88
N SER A 24 -27.20 6.13 -46.69
CA SER A 24 -27.95 4.90 -46.43
C SER A 24 -28.22 4.06 -47.69
N SER A 25 -28.18 2.73 -47.56
CA SER A 25 -29.14 1.83 -48.22
C SER A 25 -29.17 0.46 -47.53
N SER A 26 -30.38 -0.05 -47.41
CA SER A 26 -30.79 -1.31 -46.82
C SER A 26 -30.48 -2.50 -47.74
N GLU A 27 -29.95 -3.59 -47.18
CA GLU A 27 -30.27 -4.93 -47.68
C GLU A 27 -30.02 -6.00 -46.60
N SER A 28 -31.04 -6.83 -46.39
CA SER A 28 -31.12 -7.88 -45.38
C SER A 28 -30.47 -9.17 -45.89
N ALA A 29 -29.47 -9.69 -45.18
CA ALA A 29 -29.04 -11.08 -45.29
C ALA A 29 -28.72 -11.64 -43.90
N THR A 30 -29.59 -12.53 -43.45
CA THR A 30 -29.54 -13.27 -42.20
C THR A 30 -28.39 -14.28 -42.18
N THR A 31 -27.33 -13.98 -41.45
CA THR A 31 -26.38 -14.97 -40.93
C THR A 31 -26.38 -14.90 -39.40
N LYS A 32 -26.79 -15.99 -38.74
CA LYS A 32 -26.76 -16.13 -37.27
C LYS A 32 -25.30 -16.11 -36.80
N ALA A 33 -24.82 -14.94 -36.39
CA ALA A 33 -23.59 -14.81 -35.62
C ALA A 33 -23.81 -15.46 -34.23
N ALA A 34 -22.90 -16.35 -33.84
CA ALA A 34 -22.79 -16.80 -32.45
C ALA A 34 -22.56 -15.57 -31.54
N PRO A 35 -23.18 -15.49 -30.35
CA PRO A 35 -23.02 -14.34 -29.50
C PRO A 35 -21.55 -14.27 -29.05
N THR A 36 -20.85 -13.26 -29.52
CA THR A 36 -19.60 -12.77 -28.92
C THR A 36 -19.89 -12.47 -27.47
N SER A 37 -19.53 -13.41 -26.59
CA SER A 37 -19.65 -13.23 -25.15
C SER A 37 -18.62 -12.20 -24.71
N GLN A 38 -18.98 -10.92 -24.74
CA GLN A 38 -18.27 -9.95 -23.92
C GLN A 38 -18.30 -10.47 -22.48
N PRO A 39 -17.16 -10.45 -21.76
CA PRO A 39 -17.15 -10.86 -20.37
C PRO A 39 -18.15 -10.00 -19.60
N PRO A 40 -18.97 -10.59 -18.71
CA PRO A 40 -19.93 -9.81 -17.94
C PRO A 40 -19.18 -8.69 -17.20
N PRO A 41 -19.68 -7.45 -17.22
CA PRO A 41 -19.01 -6.33 -16.60
C PRO A 41 -18.74 -6.65 -15.12
N PRO A 42 -17.65 -6.14 -14.55
CA PRO A 42 -17.31 -6.41 -13.16
C PRO A 42 -18.51 -6.06 -12.27
N PRO A 43 -18.85 -6.91 -11.29
CA PRO A 43 -20.05 -6.76 -10.47
C PRO A 43 -20.00 -5.56 -9.51
N PHE A 44 -18.95 -4.76 -9.59
CA PHE A 44 -18.75 -3.57 -8.78
C PHE A 44 -18.39 -2.39 -9.68
N PRO A 45 -18.87 -1.17 -9.36
CA PRO A 45 -18.27 0.05 -9.90
C PRO A 45 -16.75 0.04 -9.69
N LYS A 46 -15.98 0.59 -10.63
CA LYS A 46 -14.52 0.66 -10.55
C LYS A 46 -14.02 1.27 -9.23
N ASP A 47 -14.79 2.20 -8.65
CA ASP A 47 -14.45 2.90 -7.41
C ASP A 47 -14.98 2.26 -6.11
N SER A 48 -15.61 1.08 -6.21
CA SER A 48 -16.15 0.37 -5.05
C SER A 48 -15.06 -0.07 -4.07
N ILE A 49 -15.38 -0.12 -2.76
CA ILE A 49 -14.45 -0.60 -1.72
C ILE A 49 -13.91 -2.01 -2.01
N TRP A 50 -14.70 -2.85 -2.68
CA TRP A 50 -14.36 -4.21 -3.07
C TRP A 50 -13.28 -4.28 -4.17
N MET A 51 -13.25 -3.30 -5.07
CA MET A 51 -12.19 -3.16 -6.08
C MET A 51 -10.91 -2.61 -5.48
N LYS A 52 -11.04 -1.84 -4.39
CA LYS A 52 -9.94 -1.22 -3.67
C LYS A 52 -9.17 -2.19 -2.77
N LEU A 53 -9.59 -3.45 -2.62
CA LEU A 53 -8.97 -4.46 -1.72
C LEU A 53 -7.55 -4.91 -2.14
N GLY A 54 -7.02 -4.48 -3.28
CA GLY A 54 -5.67 -4.82 -3.71
C GLY A 54 -5.56 -6.27 -4.22
N PRO A 55 -4.61 -7.08 -3.73
CA PRO A 55 -4.44 -8.47 -4.18
C PRO A 55 -5.71 -9.35 -4.01
N LEU A 56 -6.53 -9.06 -2.99
CA LEU A 56 -7.78 -9.79 -2.73
C LEU A 56 -8.90 -9.48 -3.72
N SER A 57 -8.82 -8.37 -4.48
CA SER A 57 -9.85 -7.99 -5.45
C SER A 57 -10.08 -9.10 -6.48
N LYS A 58 -9.04 -9.84 -6.89
CA LYS A 58 -9.19 -10.98 -7.83
C LYS A 58 -10.04 -12.10 -7.25
N ALA A 59 -9.83 -12.47 -5.98
CA ALA A 59 -10.60 -13.51 -5.31
C ALA A 59 -12.05 -13.08 -5.10
N VAL A 60 -12.27 -11.83 -4.69
CA VAL A 60 -13.62 -11.25 -4.56
C VAL A 60 -14.35 -11.23 -5.90
N LEU A 61 -13.67 -10.87 -7.00
CA LEU A 61 -14.24 -10.93 -8.34
C LEU A 61 -14.55 -12.36 -8.79
N ALA A 62 -13.66 -13.32 -8.49
CA ALA A 62 -13.90 -14.73 -8.80
C ALA A 62 -15.13 -15.27 -8.07
N TYR A 63 -15.24 -15.01 -6.76
CA TYR A 63 -16.41 -15.37 -5.96
C TYR A 63 -17.67 -14.70 -6.52
N SER A 64 -17.62 -13.40 -6.82
CA SER A 64 -18.76 -12.67 -7.36
C SER A 64 -19.23 -13.23 -8.71
N ARG A 65 -18.28 -13.59 -9.61
CA ARG A 65 -18.60 -14.27 -10.88
C ARG A 65 -19.26 -15.62 -10.66
N ALA A 66 -18.73 -16.43 -9.73
CA ALA A 66 -19.31 -17.72 -9.38
C ALA A 66 -20.74 -17.55 -8.82
N ALA A 67 -20.91 -16.65 -7.84
CA ALA A 67 -22.18 -16.36 -7.20
C ALA A 67 -23.23 -15.81 -8.17
N ASN A 68 -22.84 -15.05 -9.18
CA ASN A 68 -23.74 -14.56 -10.22
C ASN A 68 -24.07 -15.63 -11.27
N ARG A 69 -23.09 -16.44 -11.68
CA ARG A 69 -23.28 -17.45 -12.74
C ARG A 69 -24.03 -18.68 -12.24
N ARG A 70 -23.76 -19.11 -11.00
CA ARG A 70 -24.34 -20.30 -10.37
C ARG A 70 -24.65 -20.00 -8.90
N PRO A 71 -25.67 -19.18 -8.60
CA PRO A 71 -25.95 -18.72 -7.25
C PRO A 71 -26.19 -19.88 -6.29
N TYR A 72 -27.09 -20.82 -6.60
CA TYR A 72 -27.42 -21.91 -5.68
C TYR A 72 -26.24 -22.83 -5.38
N VAL A 73 -25.46 -23.20 -6.42
CA VAL A 73 -24.23 -24.01 -6.25
C VAL A 73 -23.22 -23.27 -5.39
N THR A 74 -23.02 -21.98 -5.64
CA THR A 74 -22.06 -21.18 -4.89
C THR A 74 -22.45 -21.08 -3.42
N GLN A 75 -23.73 -20.82 -3.12
CA GLN A 75 -24.20 -20.74 -1.73
C GLN A 75 -24.13 -22.09 -1.01
N PHE A 76 -24.44 -23.18 -1.71
CA PHE A 76 -24.28 -24.54 -1.19
C PHE A 76 -22.82 -24.82 -0.83
N CYS A 77 -21.87 -24.61 -1.76
CA CYS A 77 -20.45 -24.80 -1.48
C CYS A 77 -19.93 -23.88 -0.36
N THR A 78 -20.35 -22.61 -0.33
CA THR A 78 -20.02 -21.66 0.73
C THR A 78 -20.50 -22.16 2.10
N SER A 79 -21.71 -22.73 2.17
CA SER A 79 -22.25 -23.26 3.43
C SER A 79 -21.43 -24.43 3.98
N ILE A 80 -20.96 -25.33 3.12
CA ILE A 80 -20.11 -26.46 3.51
C ILE A 80 -18.85 -25.94 4.20
N VAL A 81 -18.21 -24.92 3.61
CA VAL A 81 -17.00 -24.31 4.15
C VAL A 81 -17.29 -23.64 5.49
N ILE A 82 -18.33 -22.78 5.57
CA ILE A 82 -18.65 -22.03 6.79
C ILE A 82 -18.99 -22.95 7.96
N PHE A 83 -19.87 -23.92 7.74
CA PHE A 83 -20.31 -24.83 8.80
C PHE A 83 -19.25 -25.87 9.16
N GLY A 84 -18.45 -26.32 8.18
CA GLY A 84 -17.31 -27.18 8.42
C GLY A 84 -16.24 -26.49 9.28
N VAL A 85 -15.78 -25.31 8.85
CA VAL A 85 -14.76 -24.52 9.56
C VAL A 85 -15.27 -24.07 10.93
N GLY A 86 -16.53 -23.63 11.01
CA GLY A 86 -17.14 -23.19 12.26
C GLY A 86 -17.24 -24.29 13.29
N ASP A 87 -17.64 -25.48 12.86
CA ASP A 87 -17.71 -26.63 13.75
C ASP A 87 -16.32 -27.07 14.22
N LEU A 88 -15.35 -27.14 13.31
CA LEU A 88 -13.95 -27.43 13.65
C LEU A 88 -13.40 -26.43 14.69
N GLY A 89 -13.69 -25.14 14.52
CA GLY A 89 -13.32 -24.10 15.49
C GLY A 89 -13.99 -24.27 16.85
N ALA A 90 -15.28 -24.58 16.88
CA ALA A 90 -16.00 -24.84 18.12
C ALA A 90 -15.45 -26.08 18.87
N GLN A 91 -15.16 -27.17 18.14
CA GLN A 91 -14.55 -28.38 18.71
C GLN A 91 -13.11 -28.17 19.18
N ALA A 92 -12.38 -27.21 18.60
CA ALA A 92 -11.03 -26.86 19.05
C ALA A 92 -11.03 -26.26 20.46
N ILE A 93 -12.04 -25.44 20.78
CA ILE A 93 -12.13 -24.71 22.05
C ILE A 93 -12.75 -25.56 23.17
N GLY A 94 -13.61 -26.52 22.79
CA GLY A 94 -14.38 -27.39 23.70
C GLY A 94 -13.54 -28.36 24.54
N GLY A 95 -12.24 -28.53 24.27
CA GLY A 95 -11.34 -29.36 25.08
C GLY A 95 -11.62 -30.87 25.07
N LYS A 96 -12.53 -31.33 24.21
CA LYS A 96 -12.85 -32.74 23.97
C LYS A 96 -12.18 -33.22 22.68
N ASP A 97 -12.09 -34.55 22.55
CA ASP A 97 -11.66 -35.19 21.31
C ASP A 97 -12.56 -34.78 20.14
N TYR A 98 -11.98 -34.78 18.94
CA TYR A 98 -12.71 -34.41 17.73
C TYR A 98 -13.74 -35.49 17.35
N GLU A 99 -14.97 -35.05 17.08
CA GLU A 99 -16.07 -35.87 16.64
C GLU A 99 -16.40 -35.58 15.16
N ALA A 100 -15.95 -36.47 14.25
CA ALA A 100 -16.16 -36.30 12.81
C ALA A 100 -17.65 -36.30 12.42
N ILE A 101 -18.45 -37.16 13.07
CA ILE A 101 -19.90 -37.24 12.85
C ILE A 101 -20.58 -35.91 13.22
N ARG A 102 -20.10 -35.21 14.26
CA ARG A 102 -20.62 -33.90 14.65
C ARG A 102 -20.37 -32.85 13.57
N THR A 103 -19.19 -32.84 12.94
CA THR A 103 -18.90 -31.97 11.80
C THR A 103 -19.75 -32.31 10.59
N ALA A 104 -19.92 -33.59 10.28
CA ALA A 104 -20.78 -34.03 9.17
C ALA A 104 -22.24 -33.57 9.37
N ARG A 105 -22.77 -33.67 10.59
CA ARG A 105 -24.10 -33.14 10.96
C ARG A 105 -24.16 -31.62 10.78
N SER A 106 -23.15 -30.88 11.25
CA SER A 106 -23.09 -29.42 11.09
C SER A 106 -23.12 -29.00 9.61
N ILE A 107 -22.32 -29.67 8.77
CA ILE A 107 -22.32 -29.45 7.32
C ILE A 107 -23.70 -29.76 6.73
N ALA A 108 -24.32 -30.89 7.09
CA ALA A 108 -25.65 -31.25 6.59
C ALA A 108 -26.73 -30.23 6.97
N ILE A 109 -26.70 -29.71 8.20
CA ILE A 109 -27.62 -28.65 8.66
C ILE A 109 -27.40 -27.36 7.85
N GLY A 110 -26.15 -26.93 7.67
CA GLY A 110 -25.82 -25.72 6.94
C GLY A 110 -26.20 -25.79 5.46
N SER A 111 -25.88 -26.91 4.81
CA SER A 111 -26.11 -27.11 3.38
C SER A 111 -27.57 -27.33 3.01
N SER A 112 -28.37 -27.91 3.92
CA SER A 112 -29.82 -28.07 3.69
C SER A 112 -30.60 -26.75 3.72
N ILE A 113 -30.16 -25.77 4.52
CA ILE A 113 -30.84 -24.47 4.61
C ILE A 113 -30.18 -23.36 3.77
N SER A 114 -29.00 -23.59 3.17
CA SER A 114 -28.23 -22.55 2.49
C SER A 114 -29.00 -21.85 1.36
N ILE A 115 -29.81 -22.59 0.59
CA ILE A 115 -30.62 -22.04 -0.50
C ILE A 115 -31.80 -21.23 0.06
N PRO A 116 -32.63 -21.74 0.99
CA PRO A 116 -33.65 -20.95 1.67
C PRO A 116 -33.11 -19.64 2.28
N VAL A 117 -31.97 -19.69 2.99
CA VAL A 117 -31.34 -18.48 3.56
C VAL A 117 -30.96 -17.49 2.48
N TYR A 118 -30.36 -17.96 1.37
CA TYR A 118 -30.04 -17.10 0.24
C TYR A 118 -31.27 -16.42 -0.35
N LEU A 119 -32.33 -17.20 -0.60
CA LEU A 119 -33.59 -16.67 -1.15
C LEU A 119 -34.24 -15.66 -0.21
N TRP A 120 -34.18 -15.90 1.10
CA TRP A 120 -34.67 -14.96 2.11
C TRP A 120 -33.92 -13.61 2.06
N PHE A 121 -32.59 -13.65 1.97
CA PHE A 121 -31.80 -12.41 1.85
C PHE A 121 -32.04 -11.69 0.53
N GLN A 122 -32.26 -12.41 -0.57
CA GLN A 122 -32.66 -11.80 -1.83
C GLN A 122 -34.01 -11.11 -1.70
N TYR A 123 -35.01 -11.80 -1.12
CA TYR A 123 -36.32 -11.23 -0.84
C TYR A 123 -36.22 -9.95 -0.02
N LEU A 124 -35.51 -9.96 1.12
CA LEU A 124 -35.34 -8.76 1.93
C LEU A 124 -34.64 -7.63 1.16
N ALA A 125 -33.65 -7.95 0.34
CA ALA A 125 -32.89 -6.95 -0.41
C ALA A 125 -33.67 -6.33 -1.58
N THR A 126 -34.69 -7.02 -2.09
CA THR A 126 -35.60 -6.52 -3.15
C THR A 126 -36.91 -5.97 -2.61
N SER A 127 -37.28 -6.32 -1.38
CA SER A 127 -38.49 -5.85 -0.70
C SER A 127 -38.17 -4.63 0.18
N PHE A 128 -39.22 -3.89 0.59
CA PHE A 128 -39.12 -2.75 1.51
C PHE A 128 -38.20 -1.61 1.02
N ASN A 129 -38.34 -1.19 -0.25
CA ASN A 129 -37.61 -0.05 -0.81
C ASN A 129 -38.43 1.25 -0.63
N TYR A 130 -38.18 1.98 0.45
CA TYR A 130 -38.77 3.30 0.70
C TYR A 130 -37.84 4.42 0.22
N PRO A 131 -38.34 5.65 0.01
CA PRO A 131 -37.50 6.79 -0.35
C PRO A 131 -36.34 7.05 0.64
N SER A 132 -36.55 6.78 1.93
CA SER A 132 -35.49 6.84 2.93
C SER A 132 -34.70 5.53 2.98
N LYS A 133 -33.39 5.64 2.77
CA LYS A 133 -32.44 4.51 2.90
C LYS A 133 -32.43 3.95 4.33
N ILE A 134 -32.54 4.82 5.34
CA ILE A 134 -32.55 4.42 6.75
C ILE A 134 -33.81 3.61 7.06
N VAL A 135 -34.98 4.07 6.62
CA VAL A 135 -36.26 3.37 6.82
C VAL A 135 -36.23 2.01 6.12
N SER A 136 -35.75 1.95 4.88
CA SER A 136 -35.60 0.68 4.14
C SER A 136 -34.75 -0.34 4.89
N ILE A 137 -33.59 0.08 5.41
CA ILE A 137 -32.70 -0.81 6.17
C ILE A 137 -33.36 -1.22 7.49
N ALA A 138 -33.94 -0.26 8.24
CA ALA A 138 -34.60 -0.54 9.51
C ALA A 138 -35.74 -1.55 9.36
N THR A 139 -36.60 -1.40 8.35
CA THR A 139 -37.70 -2.33 8.08
C THR A 139 -37.18 -3.72 7.73
N ARG A 140 -36.15 -3.84 6.88
CA ARG A 140 -35.53 -5.14 6.56
C ARG A 140 -34.97 -5.83 7.79
N VAL A 141 -34.29 -5.07 8.65
CA VAL A 141 -33.75 -5.59 9.93
C VAL A 141 -34.89 -6.07 10.81
N ALA A 142 -35.94 -5.27 11.00
CA ALA A 142 -37.09 -5.62 11.82
C ALA A 142 -37.79 -6.90 11.32
N VAL A 143 -38.08 -6.99 10.02
CA VAL A 143 -38.71 -8.17 9.40
C VAL A 143 -37.80 -9.40 9.53
N ASN A 144 -36.48 -9.26 9.35
CA ASN A 144 -35.54 -10.36 9.56
C ASN A 144 -35.54 -10.88 11.00
N GLN A 145 -35.58 -9.97 11.98
CA GLN A 145 -35.60 -10.36 13.39
C GLN A 145 -36.93 -10.99 13.81
N ALA A 146 -38.05 -10.48 13.30
CA ALA A 146 -39.38 -10.96 13.66
C ALA A 146 -39.74 -12.30 12.98
N VAL A 147 -39.28 -12.54 11.75
CA VAL A 147 -39.71 -13.70 10.96
C VAL A 147 -38.60 -14.73 10.82
N PHE A 148 -37.49 -14.35 10.18
CA PHE A 148 -36.45 -15.32 9.83
C PHE A 148 -35.68 -15.82 11.03
N THR A 149 -35.36 -14.95 11.98
CA THR A 149 -34.54 -15.33 13.14
C THR A 149 -35.20 -16.43 14.00
N PRO A 150 -36.50 -16.34 14.39
CA PRO A 150 -37.14 -17.43 15.11
C PRO A 150 -37.28 -18.70 14.26
N LEU A 151 -37.67 -18.59 12.99
CA LEU A 151 -37.79 -19.77 12.09
C LEU A 151 -36.45 -20.50 11.89
N ASN A 152 -35.39 -19.75 11.62
CA ASN A 152 -34.05 -20.29 11.42
C ASN A 152 -33.50 -20.92 12.71
N ASN A 153 -33.74 -20.31 13.88
CA ASN A 153 -33.33 -20.90 15.16
C ASN A 153 -34.08 -22.20 15.45
N THR A 154 -35.40 -22.23 15.21
CA THR A 154 -36.22 -23.45 15.36
C THR A 154 -35.71 -24.57 14.46
N TRP A 155 -35.44 -24.27 13.18
CA TRP A 155 -34.83 -25.23 12.27
C TRP A 155 -33.47 -25.71 12.77
N PHE A 156 -32.57 -24.78 13.11
CA PHE A 156 -31.19 -25.09 13.48
C PHE A 156 -31.11 -25.97 14.73
N PHE A 157 -31.77 -25.58 15.83
CA PHE A 157 -31.77 -26.36 17.07
C PHE A 157 -32.57 -27.66 16.93
N GLY A 158 -33.67 -27.64 16.16
CA GLY A 158 -34.44 -28.83 15.87
C GLY A 158 -33.60 -29.88 15.15
N MET A 159 -32.94 -29.50 14.06
CA MET A 159 -32.06 -30.40 13.31
C MET A 159 -30.83 -30.82 14.09
N GLN A 160 -30.28 -29.94 14.94
CA GLN A 160 -29.15 -30.28 15.81
C GLN A 160 -29.51 -31.42 16.78
N LYS A 161 -30.68 -31.35 17.41
CA LYS A 161 -31.16 -32.37 18.36
C LYS A 161 -31.63 -33.64 17.64
N LEU A 162 -32.33 -33.50 16.50
CA LEU A 162 -32.79 -34.62 15.68
C LEU A 162 -31.62 -35.44 15.14
N LEU A 163 -30.64 -34.80 14.50
CA LEU A 163 -29.48 -35.49 13.95
C LEU A 163 -28.55 -36.06 15.03
N ALA A 164 -28.64 -35.56 16.26
CA ALA A 164 -27.98 -36.16 17.42
C ALA A 164 -28.70 -37.43 17.94
N GLY A 165 -29.87 -37.78 17.39
CA GLY A 165 -30.64 -38.98 17.75
C GLY A 165 -31.77 -38.74 18.76
N GLY A 166 -32.14 -37.49 19.03
CA GLY A 166 -33.25 -37.17 19.94
C GLY A 166 -34.62 -37.55 19.36
N THR A 167 -35.56 -37.92 20.23
CA THR A 167 -36.96 -38.20 19.83
C THR A 167 -37.70 -36.91 19.46
N PRO A 168 -38.83 -36.97 18.74
CA PRO A 168 -39.63 -35.80 18.41
C PRO A 168 -40.04 -34.95 19.63
N GLU A 169 -40.35 -35.60 20.75
CA GLU A 169 -40.71 -34.95 22.02
C GLU A 169 -39.53 -34.16 22.59
N GLU A 170 -38.33 -34.77 22.61
CA GLU A 170 -37.11 -34.10 23.07
C GLU A 170 -36.70 -32.94 22.17
N VAL A 171 -36.94 -33.07 20.85
CA VAL A 171 -36.72 -31.99 19.88
C VAL A 171 -37.66 -30.82 20.18
N GLY A 172 -38.95 -31.10 20.40
CA GLY A 172 -39.95 -30.09 20.76
C GLY A 172 -39.61 -29.35 22.06
N GLU A 173 -39.24 -30.09 23.11
CA GLU A 173 -38.82 -29.52 24.39
C GLU A 173 -37.54 -28.67 24.25
N HIS A 174 -36.55 -29.16 23.49
CA HIS A 174 -35.32 -28.43 23.27
C HIS A 174 -35.55 -27.09 22.55
N ILE A 175 -36.42 -27.09 21.52
CA ILE A 175 -36.81 -25.87 20.79
C ILE A 175 -37.50 -24.89 21.74
N ALA A 176 -38.51 -25.35 22.49
CA ALA A 176 -39.30 -24.51 23.41
C ALA A 176 -38.40 -23.83 24.46
N ASN A 177 -37.39 -24.54 24.96
CA ASN A 177 -36.48 -24.04 25.98
C ASN A 177 -35.36 -23.14 25.45
N THR A 178 -34.90 -23.36 24.22
CA THR A 178 -33.66 -22.76 23.68
C THR A 178 -33.92 -21.59 22.74
N VAL A 179 -34.94 -21.67 21.89
CA VAL A 179 -35.22 -20.65 20.86
C VAL A 179 -35.53 -19.28 21.47
N PRO A 180 -36.40 -19.12 22.48
CA PRO A 180 -36.72 -17.80 23.04
C PRO A 180 -35.49 -17.08 23.61
N ARG A 181 -34.66 -17.81 24.36
CA ARG A 181 -33.40 -17.29 24.93
C ARG A 181 -32.40 -16.89 23.85
N THR A 182 -32.26 -17.73 22.82
CA THR A 182 -31.35 -17.46 21.71
C THR A 182 -31.83 -16.28 20.87
N TRP A 183 -33.14 -16.17 20.63
CA TRP A 183 -33.73 -15.04 19.92
C TRP A 183 -33.50 -13.72 20.65
N TYR A 184 -33.74 -13.68 21.97
CA TYR A 184 -33.42 -12.50 22.79
C TYR A 184 -31.94 -12.10 22.73
N ASN A 185 -31.02 -13.08 22.84
CA ASN A 185 -29.59 -12.79 22.74
C ASN A 185 -29.16 -12.38 21.32
N ALA A 186 -29.83 -12.88 20.29
CA ALA A 186 -29.54 -12.53 18.91
C ALA A 186 -29.72 -11.03 18.63
N PHE A 187 -30.68 -10.37 19.30
CA PHE A 187 -30.89 -8.92 19.18
C PHE A 187 -29.68 -8.06 19.59
N LYS A 188 -28.74 -8.59 20.37
CA LYS A 188 -27.54 -7.85 20.80
C LYS A 188 -26.53 -7.64 19.67
N VAL A 189 -26.56 -8.49 18.64
CA VAL A 189 -25.53 -8.54 17.59
C VAL A 189 -26.13 -8.48 16.19
N TRP A 190 -27.14 -9.30 15.93
CA TRP A 190 -27.66 -9.52 14.58
C TRP A 190 -28.34 -8.31 13.93
N PRO A 191 -29.05 -7.40 14.65
CA PRO A 191 -29.57 -6.18 14.04
C PRO A 191 -28.48 -5.30 13.42
N ALA A 192 -27.35 -5.13 14.10
CA ALA A 192 -26.22 -4.34 13.59
C ALA A 192 -25.57 -5.03 12.38
N VAL A 193 -25.36 -6.34 12.44
CA VAL A 193 -24.80 -7.12 11.32
C VAL A 193 -25.70 -7.01 10.08
N MET A 194 -27.02 -7.13 10.26
CA MET A 194 -27.98 -7.01 9.15
C MET A 194 -28.01 -5.58 8.59
N ALA A 195 -27.95 -4.56 9.44
CA ALA A 195 -27.89 -3.17 9.00
C ALA A 195 -26.63 -2.91 8.14
N LEU A 196 -25.47 -3.41 8.57
CA LEU A 196 -24.21 -3.29 7.82
C LEU A 196 -24.26 -4.05 6.49
N ASN A 197 -24.82 -5.26 6.48
CA ASN A 197 -24.99 -6.05 5.27
C ASN A 197 -25.85 -5.30 4.24
N PHE A 198 -27.03 -4.82 4.62
CA PHE A 198 -27.92 -4.11 3.70
C PHE A 198 -27.42 -2.70 3.32
N ALA A 199 -26.52 -2.12 4.10
CA ALA A 199 -25.92 -0.81 3.80
C ALA A 199 -24.74 -0.88 2.82
N PHE A 200 -23.89 -1.91 2.93
CA PHE A 200 -22.55 -1.92 2.32
C PHE A 200 -22.17 -3.21 1.58
N VAL A 201 -22.86 -4.32 1.84
CA VAL A 201 -22.51 -5.63 1.27
C VAL A 201 -23.41 -5.92 0.07
N PRO A 202 -22.84 -6.20 -1.12
CA PRO A 202 -23.64 -6.59 -2.27
C PRO A 202 -24.40 -7.88 -1.98
N ARG A 203 -25.61 -8.00 -2.54
CA ARG A 203 -26.60 -9.04 -2.21
C ARG A 203 -26.02 -10.46 -2.26
N GLN A 204 -25.17 -10.76 -3.24
CA GLN A 204 -24.56 -12.07 -3.42
C GLN A 204 -23.52 -12.45 -2.34
N PHE A 205 -23.01 -11.47 -1.59
CA PHE A 205 -22.05 -11.66 -0.49
C PHE A 205 -22.71 -11.69 0.90
N ILE A 206 -23.97 -11.26 1.03
CA ILE A 206 -24.67 -11.22 2.32
C ILE A 206 -24.65 -12.59 3.04
N PRO A 207 -24.89 -13.73 2.37
CA PRO A 207 -24.84 -15.03 3.06
C PRO A 207 -23.45 -15.41 3.57
N VAL A 208 -22.38 -15.13 2.80
CA VAL A 208 -21.00 -15.46 3.22
C VAL A 208 -20.54 -14.58 4.39
N VAL A 209 -20.88 -13.28 4.37
CA VAL A 209 -20.58 -12.38 5.49
C VAL A 209 -21.38 -12.78 6.74
N SER A 210 -22.68 -13.01 6.59
CA SER A 210 -23.55 -13.42 7.70
C SER A 210 -23.13 -14.77 8.28
N GLY A 211 -22.79 -15.74 7.45
CA GLY A 211 -22.30 -17.04 7.89
C GLY A 211 -20.93 -16.96 8.57
N SER A 212 -20.05 -16.07 8.13
CA SER A 212 -18.76 -15.82 8.81
C SER A 212 -18.97 -15.23 10.22
N VAL A 213 -19.92 -14.31 10.37
CA VAL A 213 -20.29 -13.78 11.70
C VAL A 213 -20.95 -14.86 12.56
N ALA A 214 -21.82 -15.70 11.98
CA ALA A 214 -22.41 -16.84 12.68
C ALA A 214 -21.34 -17.81 13.19
N MET A 215 -20.29 -18.05 12.40
CA MET A 215 -19.16 -18.88 12.76
C MET A 215 -18.45 -18.37 14.03
N CYS A 216 -18.12 -17.08 14.06
CA CYS A 216 -17.53 -16.43 15.24
C CYS A 216 -18.47 -16.47 16.45
N TRP A 217 -19.77 -16.28 16.21
CA TRP A 217 -20.80 -16.35 17.24
C TRP A 217 -20.89 -17.74 17.88
N GLN A 218 -20.83 -18.81 17.08
CA GLN A 218 -20.83 -20.20 17.58
C GLN A 218 -19.59 -20.51 18.43
N VAL A 219 -18.43 -20.03 17.99
CA VAL A 219 -17.17 -20.11 18.74
C VAL A 219 -17.28 -19.38 20.08
N TYR A 220 -17.85 -18.16 20.07
CA TYR A 220 -18.04 -17.35 21.28
C TYR A 220 -19.02 -18.01 22.27
N LEU A 221 -20.16 -18.51 21.80
CA LEU A 221 -21.11 -19.23 22.66
C LEU A 221 -20.49 -20.49 23.27
N SER A 222 -19.70 -21.23 22.50
CA SER A 222 -18.97 -22.41 23.00
C SER A 222 -17.96 -22.03 24.08
N TYR A 223 -17.27 -20.89 23.94
CA TYR A 223 -16.36 -20.34 24.95
C TYR A 223 -17.11 -19.91 26.23
N LEU A 224 -18.22 -19.19 26.11
CA LEU A 224 -19.03 -18.77 27.25
C LEU A 224 -19.58 -19.97 28.02
N ASN A 225 -20.12 -20.97 27.31
CA ASN A 225 -20.64 -22.19 27.93
C ASN A 225 -19.55 -22.93 28.71
N LYS A 226 -18.32 -23.00 28.19
CA LYS A 226 -17.16 -23.57 28.90
C LYS A 226 -16.85 -22.82 30.21
N LYS A 227 -16.89 -21.49 30.19
CA LYS A 227 -16.64 -20.65 31.38
C LYS A 227 -17.71 -20.88 32.45
N ILE A 228 -18.97 -20.99 32.03
CA ILE A 228 -20.11 -21.26 32.92
C ILE A 228 -20.02 -22.68 33.50
N THR A 229 -19.83 -23.72 32.68
CA THR A 229 -19.66 -25.10 33.16
C THR A 229 -18.44 -25.26 34.07
N GLY A 230 -17.37 -24.50 33.82
CA GLY A 230 -16.21 -24.43 34.72
C GLY A 230 -16.55 -23.82 36.08
N GLN A 231 -17.34 -22.74 36.10
CA GLN A 231 -17.84 -22.14 37.34
C GLN A 231 -18.81 -23.06 38.08
N GLU A 232 -19.74 -23.72 37.37
CA GLU A 232 -20.68 -24.68 37.95
C GLU A 232 -19.95 -25.87 38.56
N ARG A 233 -18.91 -26.40 37.90
CA ARG A 233 -18.06 -27.47 38.48
C ARG A 233 -17.28 -27.00 39.69
N SER A 234 -16.78 -25.75 39.71
CA SER A 234 -16.14 -25.20 40.90
C SER A 234 -17.11 -24.98 42.06
N LEU A 235 -18.35 -24.57 41.76
CA LEU A 235 -19.41 -24.40 42.75
C LEU A 235 -19.89 -25.76 43.29
N GLN A 236 -20.08 -26.75 42.42
CA GLN A 236 -20.46 -28.09 42.83
C GLN A 236 -19.36 -28.75 43.67
N GLY A 237 -18.09 -28.61 43.28
CA GLY A 237 -16.96 -29.06 44.10
C GLY A 237 -16.85 -28.34 45.44
N PHE A 238 -17.31 -27.09 45.53
CA PHE A 238 -17.40 -26.36 46.80
C PHE A 238 -18.58 -26.83 47.66
N VAL A 239 -19.73 -27.14 47.05
CA VAL A 239 -20.93 -27.69 47.73
C VAL A 239 -20.67 -29.11 48.24
N ASP A 240 -20.00 -29.94 47.47
CA ASP A 240 -19.65 -31.31 47.85
C ASP A 240 -18.55 -31.38 48.94
N ALA A 241 -17.81 -30.29 49.14
CA ALA A 241 -16.78 -30.15 50.18
C ALA A 241 -17.33 -29.67 51.55
N LEU A 242 -18.62 -29.31 51.64
CA LEU A 242 -19.26 -28.93 52.90
C LEU A 242 -19.66 -30.18 53.71
N PRO A 243 -19.36 -30.25 55.03
CA PRO A 243 -19.74 -31.40 55.85
C PRO A 243 -21.27 -31.49 56.01
N PRO A 244 -21.85 -32.72 56.06
CA PRO A 244 -23.29 -32.91 56.04
C PRO A 244 -23.89 -32.58 57.40
N LEU A 245 -24.57 -31.43 57.51
CA LEU A 245 -25.47 -31.14 58.63
C LEU A 245 -26.93 -31.34 58.20
N ALA A 246 -27.57 -32.28 58.91
CA ALA A 246 -29.01 -32.48 59.06
C ALA A 246 -29.83 -32.75 57.79
N ARG A 247 -30.02 -34.04 57.48
CA ARG A 247 -31.22 -34.51 56.77
C ARG A 247 -31.91 -35.59 57.62
N GLN A 248 -32.90 -35.17 58.40
CA GLN A 248 -33.75 -36.04 59.22
C GLN A 248 -34.72 -36.87 58.36
N GLN A 249 -34.68 -38.18 58.62
CA GLN A 249 -35.79 -39.15 58.72
C GLN A 249 -36.97 -39.12 57.73
N SER A 250 -37.08 -40.21 56.95
CA SER A 250 -38.29 -41.06 56.93
C SER A 250 -38.03 -42.48 56.38
N LEU A 251 -38.23 -43.45 57.29
CA LEU A 251 -38.75 -44.83 57.18
C LEU A 251 -38.57 -45.70 55.90
N ARG A 252 -37.70 -46.71 56.09
CA ARG A 252 -37.75 -48.16 55.73
C ARG A 252 -38.67 -48.66 54.59
N LEU A 253 -38.09 -49.50 53.71
CA LEU A 253 -38.46 -50.92 53.53
C LEU A 253 -37.37 -51.74 52.83
N SER A 254 -37.18 -52.96 53.34
CA SER A 254 -36.12 -53.96 53.18
C SER A 254 -36.26 -54.79 51.88
N THR A 255 -35.21 -55.10 51.09
CA THR A 255 -34.39 -56.36 51.06
C THR A 255 -33.97 -56.63 49.59
N PRO A 256 -33.05 -57.57 49.25
CA PRO A 256 -31.79 -57.94 49.87
C PRO A 256 -30.58 -57.84 48.90
N SER A 257 -29.41 -57.87 49.52
CA SER A 257 -28.04 -58.07 49.01
C SER A 257 -27.91 -58.81 47.67
N THR A 258 -27.31 -58.13 46.68
CA THR A 258 -26.52 -58.77 45.62
C THR A 258 -25.11 -58.21 45.64
N VAL A 259 -24.16 -59.12 45.86
CA VAL A 259 -22.71 -58.90 45.86
C VAL A 259 -22.25 -58.27 44.54
N PRO A 260 -21.41 -57.22 44.54
CA PRO A 260 -20.89 -56.66 43.28
C PRO A 260 -19.83 -57.60 42.69
N ARG A 261 -20.16 -58.27 41.59
CA ARG A 261 -19.16 -58.84 40.68
C ARG A 261 -18.42 -57.68 40.03
N ARG A 262 -17.14 -57.49 40.39
CA ARG A 262 -16.17 -56.73 39.58
C ARG A 262 -16.04 -57.44 38.22
N PRO A 263 -16.36 -56.82 37.07
CA PRO A 263 -15.73 -57.24 35.84
C PRO A 263 -14.32 -56.68 35.85
N ALA A 264 -13.33 -57.56 35.69
CA ALA A 264 -11.99 -57.16 35.34
C ALA A 264 -12.06 -56.37 34.02
N SER A 265 -11.89 -55.05 34.10
CA SER A 265 -11.64 -54.23 32.93
C SER A 265 -10.26 -54.60 32.41
N THR A 266 -10.21 -55.47 31.41
CA THR A 266 -9.08 -55.54 30.50
C THR A 266 -8.80 -54.13 30.01
N SER A 267 -7.60 -53.62 30.27
CA SER A 267 -7.10 -52.40 29.68
C SER A 267 -7.02 -52.61 28.16
N SER A 268 -8.11 -52.33 27.45
CA SER A 268 -8.04 -52.09 26.03
C SER A 268 -7.27 -50.78 25.85
N THR A 269 -6.05 -50.88 25.35
CA THR A 269 -5.30 -49.74 24.82
C THR A 269 -6.25 -48.94 23.92
N PRO A 270 -6.48 -47.64 24.17
CA PRO A 270 -7.38 -46.87 23.31
C PRO A 270 -6.81 -46.89 21.88
N PRO A 271 -7.65 -47.07 20.85
CA PRO A 271 -7.19 -47.11 19.48
C PRO A 271 -6.50 -45.79 19.14
N SER A 272 -5.31 -45.95 18.58
CA SER A 272 -4.35 -44.96 18.07
C SER A 272 -4.84 -43.52 17.85
N SER A 273 -4.03 -42.61 18.38
CA SER A 273 -3.96 -41.15 18.24
C SER A 273 -3.87 -40.57 16.80
N GLY A 274 -4.35 -41.26 15.77
CA GLY A 274 -4.30 -40.80 14.37
C GLY A 274 -5.21 -39.58 14.11
N PHE A 275 -6.38 -39.53 14.74
CA PHE A 275 -7.37 -38.48 14.52
C PHE A 275 -7.10 -37.18 15.31
N SER A 276 -6.48 -37.27 16.50
CA SER A 276 -5.98 -36.09 17.23
C SER A 276 -4.82 -35.41 16.49
N ARG A 277 -3.97 -36.19 15.82
CA ARG A 277 -2.96 -35.68 14.89
C ARG A 277 -3.61 -35.00 13.68
N ALA A 278 -4.63 -35.61 13.06
CA ALA A 278 -5.34 -35.00 11.93
C ALA A 278 -6.00 -33.66 12.29
N LYS A 279 -6.66 -33.55 13.47
CA LYS A 279 -7.24 -32.29 13.98
C LYS A 279 -6.17 -31.21 14.17
N THR A 280 -5.06 -31.57 14.83
CA THR A 280 -3.92 -30.67 15.07
C THR A 280 -3.29 -30.21 13.75
N ILE A 281 -3.17 -31.13 12.78
CA ILE A 281 -2.69 -30.81 11.43
C ILE A 281 -3.65 -29.85 10.73
N VAL A 282 -4.96 -30.13 10.68
CA VAL A 282 -5.93 -29.27 9.97
C VAL A 282 -6.02 -27.87 10.58
N LEU A 283 -6.11 -27.76 11.91
CA LEU A 283 -6.18 -26.47 12.59
C LEU A 283 -4.86 -25.72 12.52
N GLY A 284 -3.74 -26.42 12.72
CA GLY A 284 -2.39 -25.85 12.59
C GLY A 284 -2.13 -25.34 11.18
N THR A 285 -2.43 -26.12 10.15
CA THR A 285 -2.31 -25.72 8.75
C THR A 285 -3.25 -24.57 8.42
N SER A 286 -4.49 -24.56 8.91
CA SER A 286 -5.43 -23.44 8.68
C SER A 286 -4.94 -22.15 9.34
N ALA A 287 -4.46 -22.22 10.58
CA ALA A 287 -3.89 -21.06 11.29
C ALA A 287 -2.62 -20.55 10.59
N LEU A 288 -1.76 -21.46 10.11
CA LEU A 288 -0.57 -21.10 9.34
C LEU A 288 -0.93 -20.46 8.00
N LEU A 289 -1.90 -20.99 7.26
CA LEU A 289 -2.35 -20.41 5.98
C LEU A 289 -2.98 -19.04 6.17
N ILE A 290 -3.82 -18.86 7.20
CA ILE A 290 -4.42 -17.56 7.55
C ILE A 290 -3.33 -16.58 7.99
N GLY A 291 -2.41 -17.00 8.86
CA GLY A 291 -1.30 -16.18 9.34
C GLY A 291 -0.38 -15.76 8.20
N PHE A 292 0.02 -16.70 7.32
CA PHE A 292 0.88 -16.43 6.17
C PHE A 292 0.16 -15.57 5.12
N GLY A 293 -1.11 -15.84 4.83
CA GLY A 293 -1.92 -15.02 3.94
C GLY A 293 -2.12 -13.60 4.48
N GLY A 294 -2.35 -13.47 5.78
CA GLY A 294 -2.42 -12.19 6.49
C GLY A 294 -1.10 -11.42 6.44
N TYR A 295 0.02 -12.09 6.70
CA TYR A 295 1.36 -11.51 6.57
C TYR A 295 1.64 -11.05 5.14
N TYR A 296 1.34 -11.88 4.14
CA TYR A 296 1.56 -11.56 2.74
C TYR A 296 0.72 -10.35 2.32
N TYR A 297 -0.56 -10.32 2.70
CA TYR A 297 -1.42 -9.18 2.44
C TYR A 297 -0.94 -7.92 3.18
N ALA A 298 -0.62 -8.02 4.47
CA ALA A 298 -0.20 -6.88 5.28
C ALA A 298 1.12 -6.27 4.79
N THR A 299 2.05 -7.10 4.31
CA THR A 299 3.35 -6.64 3.80
C THR A 299 3.35 -6.31 2.31
N ASP A 300 2.27 -6.54 1.57
CA ASP A 300 2.19 -6.16 0.15
C ASP A 300 1.79 -4.69 0.03
N THR A 301 2.59 -3.88 -0.66
CA THR A 301 2.32 -2.45 -0.89
C THR A 301 0.97 -2.17 -1.57
N ARG A 302 0.38 -3.15 -2.27
CA ARG A 302 -0.92 -3.03 -2.93
C ARG A 302 -2.11 -3.19 -1.99
N ALA A 303 -1.89 -3.61 -0.75
CA ALA A 303 -2.98 -3.77 0.21
C ALA A 303 -3.67 -2.44 0.49
N SER A 304 -5.00 -2.48 0.53
CA SER A 304 -5.85 -1.28 0.50
C SER A 304 -5.64 -0.36 1.70
N PHE A 305 -5.38 -0.97 2.86
CA PHE A 305 -5.27 -0.26 4.12
C PHE A 305 -4.03 0.65 4.14
N HIS A 306 -2.97 0.34 3.39
CA HIS A 306 -1.79 1.20 3.25
C HIS A 306 -2.13 2.57 2.66
N ARG A 307 -3.18 2.66 1.82
CA ARG A 307 -3.65 3.91 1.21
C ARG A 307 -4.84 4.52 1.95
N PHE A 308 -5.84 3.69 2.25
CA PHE A 308 -7.16 4.20 2.69
C PHE A 308 -7.35 4.22 4.20
N LEU A 309 -6.50 3.52 4.96
CA LEU A 309 -6.60 3.47 6.43
C LEU A 309 -5.40 4.12 7.10
N VAL A 310 -4.18 3.73 6.74
CA VAL A 310 -2.94 4.16 7.42
C VAL A 310 -2.75 5.68 7.36
N PRO A 311 -2.82 6.37 6.20
CA PRO A 311 -2.63 7.81 6.17
C PRO A 311 -3.71 8.59 6.94
N PRO A 312 -5.03 8.33 6.78
CA PRO A 312 -6.05 8.95 7.63
C PRO A 312 -5.85 8.67 9.12
N LEU A 313 -5.52 7.43 9.50
CA LEU A 313 -5.32 7.05 10.89
C LEU A 313 -4.12 7.78 11.51
N LEU A 314 -2.99 7.86 10.80
CA LEU A 314 -1.83 8.66 11.23
C LEU A 314 -2.18 10.14 11.40
N ARG A 315 -3.05 10.70 10.54
CA ARG A 315 -3.52 12.09 10.69
C ARG A 315 -4.39 12.30 11.95
N VAL A 316 -5.15 11.28 12.34
CA VAL A 316 -6.02 11.33 13.52
C VAL A 316 -5.20 11.12 14.81
N ILE A 317 -4.31 10.12 14.82
CA ILE A 317 -3.46 9.80 15.98
C ILE A 317 -2.42 10.88 16.23
N PHE A 318 -1.83 11.43 15.16
CA PHE A 318 -0.82 12.49 15.22
C PHE A 318 -1.35 13.74 14.49
N PRO A 319 -2.02 14.66 15.21
CA PRO A 319 -2.55 15.90 14.64
C PRO A 319 -1.48 16.84 14.08
N ASP A 320 -0.29 16.84 14.66
CA ASP A 320 0.90 17.50 14.10
C ASP A 320 1.48 16.67 12.93
N ALA A 321 1.86 17.34 11.85
CA ALA A 321 2.31 16.66 10.64
C ALA A 321 3.78 16.20 10.71
N GLU A 322 4.61 16.85 11.53
CA GLU A 322 6.00 16.45 11.75
C GLU A 322 6.05 15.22 12.67
N ASP A 323 5.24 15.18 13.72
CA ASP A 323 5.12 14.02 14.60
C ASP A 323 4.59 12.79 13.84
N ALA A 324 3.57 12.98 12.98
CA ALA A 324 3.07 11.92 12.11
C ALA A 324 4.14 11.38 11.17
N HIS A 325 5.00 12.27 10.66
CA HIS A 325 6.12 11.91 9.80
C HIS A 325 7.16 11.09 10.55
N HIS A 326 7.59 11.53 11.74
CA HIS A 326 8.52 10.78 12.58
C HIS A 326 7.97 9.42 13.02
N ALA A 327 6.69 9.35 13.40
CA ALA A 327 6.04 8.09 13.73
C ALA A 327 6.00 7.14 12.52
N GLY A 328 5.70 7.65 11.32
CA GLY A 328 5.68 6.87 10.09
C GLY A 328 7.06 6.33 9.70
N THR A 329 8.11 7.15 9.76
CA THR A 329 9.48 6.71 9.44
C THR A 329 10.02 5.74 10.48
N ALA A 330 9.77 5.96 11.77
CA ALA A 330 10.14 5.03 12.84
C ALA A 330 9.41 3.69 12.69
N ALA A 331 8.13 3.69 12.33
CA ALA A 331 7.37 2.48 12.06
C ALA A 331 7.94 1.72 10.85
N LEU A 332 8.22 2.39 9.73
CA LEU A 332 8.85 1.77 8.56
C LEU A 332 10.19 1.14 8.91
N LYS A 333 11.05 1.86 9.65
CA LYS A 333 12.35 1.38 10.11
C LYS A 333 12.23 0.13 10.99
N THR A 334 11.35 0.16 11.98
CA THR A 334 11.14 -0.94 12.93
C THR A 334 10.53 -2.16 12.23
N MET A 335 9.53 -1.96 11.37
CA MET A 335 8.97 -3.06 10.60
C MET A 335 9.99 -3.63 9.61
N TYR A 336 10.93 -2.82 9.12
CA TYR A 336 11.98 -3.29 8.22
C TYR A 336 12.93 -4.25 8.92
N SER A 337 13.45 -3.87 10.10
CA SER A 337 14.33 -4.74 10.90
C SER A 337 13.65 -6.04 11.35
N LEU A 338 12.33 -6.03 11.55
CA LEU A 338 11.55 -7.21 11.90
C LEU A 338 11.08 -8.04 10.69
N GLY A 339 11.36 -7.62 9.45
CA GLY A 339 10.86 -8.31 8.26
C GLY A 339 9.34 -8.22 8.06
N LEU A 340 8.68 -7.23 8.69
CA LEU A 340 7.24 -6.95 8.62
C LEU A 340 6.90 -5.70 7.79
N HIS A 341 7.88 -5.07 7.16
CA HIS A 341 7.67 -3.84 6.38
C HIS A 341 6.81 -4.07 5.13
N PRO A 342 6.00 -3.07 4.72
CA PRO A 342 5.41 -3.04 3.40
C PRO A 342 6.50 -3.10 2.34
N ARG A 343 6.37 -4.01 1.38
CA ARG A 343 7.30 -4.16 0.25
C ARG A 343 6.55 -4.47 -1.02
N GLU A 344 7.13 -4.03 -2.12
CA GLU A 344 6.63 -4.35 -3.43
C GLU A 344 6.88 -5.83 -3.75
N ARG A 345 5.85 -6.48 -4.30
CA ARG A 345 5.88 -7.90 -4.70
C ARG A 345 5.48 -8.11 -6.15
N LEU A 346 5.38 -7.03 -6.93
CA LEU A 346 5.14 -7.12 -8.36
C LEU A 346 6.46 -7.36 -9.08
N SER A 347 6.47 -8.31 -10.01
CA SER A 347 7.55 -8.40 -11.00
C SER A 347 7.51 -7.15 -11.87
N ASP A 348 8.68 -6.53 -12.05
CA ASP A 348 8.85 -5.47 -13.03
C ASP A 348 9.03 -6.03 -14.45
N VAL A 349 9.25 -7.34 -14.59
CA VAL A 349 9.42 -8.06 -15.86
C VAL A 349 8.07 -8.56 -16.36
N ASP A 350 7.78 -8.26 -17.63
CA ASP A 350 6.64 -8.79 -18.36
C ASP A 350 6.83 -10.30 -18.64
N PRO A 351 5.86 -11.15 -18.28
CA PRO A 351 6.00 -12.60 -18.38
C PRO A 351 5.99 -13.13 -19.82
N VAL A 352 5.51 -12.34 -20.80
CA VAL A 352 5.42 -12.74 -22.21
C VAL A 352 6.69 -12.35 -22.95
N THR A 353 7.12 -11.10 -22.80
CA THR A 353 8.27 -10.56 -23.53
C THR A 353 9.60 -10.78 -22.80
N GLY A 354 9.56 -11.07 -21.49
CA GLY A 354 10.75 -11.13 -20.64
C GLY A 354 11.42 -9.77 -20.42
N ARG A 355 10.81 -8.67 -20.88
CA ARG A 355 11.35 -7.31 -20.77
C ARG A 355 10.69 -6.55 -19.63
N ASN A 356 11.39 -5.58 -19.08
CA ASN A 356 10.81 -4.60 -18.17
C ASN A 356 10.48 -3.32 -18.95
N PRO A 357 9.19 -3.02 -19.24
CA PRO A 357 8.81 -1.86 -20.05
C PRO A 357 9.07 -0.52 -19.36
N LEU A 358 9.38 -0.53 -18.06
CA LEU A 358 9.74 0.67 -17.31
C LEU A 358 11.26 0.83 -17.16
N SER A 359 12.07 -0.11 -17.66
CA SER A 359 13.52 -0.04 -17.54
C SER A 359 14.07 1.16 -18.31
N ILE A 360 14.98 1.94 -17.70
CA ILE A 360 15.62 3.09 -18.35
C ILE A 360 17.09 3.20 -17.96
N ASN A 361 17.93 3.76 -18.82
CA ASN A 361 19.33 4.04 -18.48
C ASN A 361 19.47 5.44 -17.85
N VAL A 362 20.03 5.52 -16.64
CA VAL A 362 20.36 6.77 -15.97
C VAL A 362 21.80 6.70 -15.48
N PHE A 363 22.64 7.61 -15.95
CA PHE A 363 24.08 7.66 -15.63
C PHE A 363 24.86 6.36 -15.93
N GLY A 364 24.38 5.55 -16.88
CA GLY A 364 24.97 4.25 -17.21
C GLY A 364 24.37 3.08 -16.41
N VAL A 365 23.49 3.35 -15.43
CA VAL A 365 22.79 2.33 -14.66
C VAL A 365 21.43 2.04 -15.31
N GLU A 366 21.16 0.77 -15.58
CA GLU A 366 19.83 0.32 -16.01
C GLU A 366 18.88 0.28 -14.81
N LEU A 367 18.13 1.36 -14.59
CA LEU A 367 17.15 1.46 -13.53
C LEU A 367 15.95 0.56 -13.80
N SER A 368 15.49 -0.13 -12.75
CA SER A 368 14.29 -0.96 -12.78
C SER A 368 13.00 -0.19 -13.10
N ASN A 369 12.95 1.11 -12.85
CA ASN A 369 11.82 1.98 -13.17
C ASN A 369 12.21 3.46 -13.01
N PRO A 370 11.47 4.39 -13.64
CA PRO A 370 11.79 5.82 -13.63
C PRO A 370 11.15 6.58 -12.46
N ILE A 371 10.72 5.90 -11.39
CA ILE A 371 10.02 6.54 -10.26
C ILE A 371 10.96 6.73 -9.09
N GLY A 372 11.09 7.98 -8.62
CA GLY A 372 11.93 8.36 -7.49
C GLY A 372 11.16 8.82 -6.26
N ILE A 373 11.76 8.72 -5.09
CA ILE A 373 11.30 9.38 -3.86
C ILE A 373 12.20 10.61 -3.62
N SER A 374 11.60 11.80 -3.57
CA SER A 374 12.30 13.09 -3.46
C SER A 374 12.83 13.34 -2.03
N ALA A 375 13.85 14.20 -1.92
CA ALA A 375 14.43 14.59 -0.63
C ALA A 375 13.41 15.18 0.37
N GLY A 376 13.80 15.15 1.65
CA GLY A 376 13.06 15.70 2.78
C GLY A 376 12.21 14.66 3.52
N LEU A 377 11.95 13.50 2.91
CA LEU A 377 11.25 12.40 3.59
C LEU A 377 12.22 11.64 4.51
N ASP A 378 13.44 11.37 4.05
CA ASP A 378 14.49 10.79 4.88
C ASP A 378 15.66 11.78 4.96
N LYS A 379 15.59 12.70 5.91
CA LYS A 379 16.54 13.82 6.03
C LYS A 379 17.91 13.39 6.53
N ASP A 380 17.99 12.29 7.27
CA ASP A 380 19.19 11.84 7.97
C ASP A 380 19.68 10.45 7.49
N ALA A 381 19.15 9.95 6.37
CA ALA A 381 19.46 8.64 5.79
C ALA A 381 19.20 7.46 6.75
N GLU A 382 18.06 7.46 7.44
CA GLU A 382 17.68 6.43 8.40
C GLU A 382 16.88 5.26 7.80
N ILE A 383 16.23 5.48 6.65
CA ILE A 383 15.36 4.52 5.98
C ILE A 383 15.57 4.38 4.46
N PRO A 384 16.78 4.49 3.86
CA PRO A 384 16.95 4.27 2.42
C PRO A 384 16.42 2.91 1.94
N ASP A 385 16.75 1.82 2.64
CA ASP A 385 16.33 0.46 2.27
C ASP A 385 14.82 0.24 2.39
N PRO A 386 14.15 0.68 3.48
CA PRO A 386 12.70 0.70 3.52
C PRO A 386 12.06 1.43 2.33
N LEU A 387 12.64 2.56 1.88
CA LEU A 387 12.11 3.32 0.75
C LEU A 387 12.33 2.61 -0.59
N PHE A 388 13.48 1.97 -0.81
CA PHE A 388 13.70 1.09 -1.97
C PHE A 388 12.74 -0.10 -1.97
N ALA A 389 12.46 -0.70 -0.80
CA ALA A 389 11.54 -1.81 -0.66
C ALA A 389 10.09 -1.45 -1.06
N LEU A 390 9.71 -0.17 -1.02
CA LEU A 390 8.42 0.31 -1.55
C LEU A 390 8.35 0.30 -3.08
N GLY A 391 9.48 0.09 -3.77
CA GLY A 391 9.54 -0.10 -5.23
C GLY A 391 10.19 1.04 -6.01
N ALA A 392 10.73 2.09 -5.36
CA ALA A 392 11.29 3.27 -6.02
C ALA A 392 12.63 3.00 -6.72
N GLY A 393 12.76 3.33 -8.00
CA GLY A 393 14.03 3.22 -8.75
C GLY A 393 15.12 4.17 -8.22
N VAL A 394 14.71 5.31 -7.68
CA VAL A 394 15.62 6.31 -7.08
C VAL A 394 15.12 6.71 -5.70
N VAL A 395 16.03 6.87 -4.73
CA VAL A 395 15.72 7.46 -3.42
C VAL A 395 16.67 8.63 -3.18
N GLU A 396 16.12 9.78 -2.82
CA GLU A 396 16.87 10.98 -2.47
C GLU A 396 16.77 11.24 -0.96
N VAL A 397 17.89 11.18 -0.23
CA VAL A 397 17.99 11.53 1.21
C VAL A 397 18.53 12.95 1.40
N GLY A 398 18.31 13.55 2.57
CA GLY A 398 18.73 14.94 2.88
C GLY A 398 17.57 15.95 2.80
N GLY A 399 17.78 17.27 2.74
CA GLY A 399 19.05 18.00 2.54
C GLY A 399 19.94 18.11 3.78
N CYS A 400 21.11 17.50 3.69
CA CYS A 400 22.13 17.47 4.72
C CYS A 400 22.93 18.77 4.75
N THR A 401 23.18 19.31 5.94
CA THR A 401 24.09 20.44 6.15
C THR A 401 25.45 19.94 6.68
N PRO A 402 26.53 20.74 6.63
CA PRO A 402 27.82 20.38 7.21
C PRO A 402 27.71 20.02 8.68
N PHE A 403 27.21 20.97 9.46
CA PHE A 403 27.03 20.85 10.89
C PHE A 403 25.56 20.65 11.27
N PRO A 404 25.27 20.04 12.44
CA PRO A 404 23.92 19.88 12.93
C PRO A 404 23.19 21.22 13.06
N GLN A 405 21.91 21.23 12.70
CA GLN A 405 21.01 22.35 12.98
C GLN A 405 19.57 21.87 13.16
N GLU A 406 18.87 22.50 14.10
CA GLU A 406 17.48 22.16 14.44
C GLU A 406 16.47 22.52 13.33
N GLY A 407 16.82 23.46 12.46
CA GLY A 407 15.92 24.08 11.49
C GLY A 407 15.11 25.25 12.08
N ASN A 408 13.98 25.60 11.45
CA ASN A 408 13.10 26.66 11.95
C ASN A 408 12.21 26.16 13.12
N PRO A 409 11.67 27.05 13.97
CA PRO A 409 10.81 26.66 15.09
C PRO A 409 9.55 25.89 14.67
N LYS A 410 9.10 24.96 15.51
CA LYS A 410 7.84 24.23 15.34
C LYS A 410 6.63 25.07 15.79
N PRO A 411 5.42 24.83 15.25
CA PRO A 411 5.09 23.94 14.13
C PRO A 411 5.58 24.51 12.79
N ARG A 412 5.99 23.63 11.88
CA ARG A 412 6.67 24.01 10.62
C ARG A 412 6.28 23.17 9.41
N VAL A 413 5.28 22.30 9.55
CA VAL A 413 4.65 21.59 8.45
C VAL A 413 3.15 21.49 8.69
N PHE A 414 2.38 21.84 7.67
CA PHE A 414 0.95 22.06 7.76
C PHE A 414 0.27 21.28 6.65
N ARG A 415 -0.69 20.43 7.01
CA ARG A 415 -1.51 19.66 6.07
C ARG A 415 -2.69 20.49 5.61
N VAL A 416 -3.01 20.37 4.32
CA VAL A 416 -4.25 20.88 3.72
C VAL A 416 -4.95 19.69 3.03
N PRO A 417 -5.59 18.78 3.80
CA PRO A 417 -6.12 17.53 3.26
C PRO A 417 -7.17 17.71 2.15
N ALA A 418 -7.97 18.77 2.18
CA ALA A 418 -8.96 19.05 1.15
C ALA A 418 -8.39 19.16 -0.28
N VAL A 419 -7.09 19.43 -0.42
CA VAL A 419 -6.40 19.56 -1.71
C VAL A 419 -5.17 18.65 -1.83
N ASP A 420 -5.01 17.70 -0.91
CA ASP A 420 -3.81 16.86 -0.75
C ASP A 420 -2.51 17.70 -0.71
N GLY A 421 -2.57 18.86 -0.07
CA GLY A 421 -1.48 19.84 -0.02
C GLY A 421 -0.68 19.82 1.28
N LEU A 422 0.57 20.30 1.22
CA LEU A 422 1.43 20.55 2.37
C LEU A 422 2.09 21.92 2.23
N VAL A 423 2.07 22.71 3.29
CA VAL A 423 2.97 23.87 3.44
C VAL A 423 4.03 23.51 4.46
N ASN A 424 5.30 23.79 4.20
CA ASN A 424 6.36 23.56 5.17
C ASN A 424 7.41 24.68 5.17
N ARG A 425 7.98 24.92 6.35
CA ARG A 425 9.07 25.85 6.60
C ARG A 425 10.17 25.21 7.43
N TYR A 426 10.59 23.99 7.11
CA TYR A 426 11.57 23.24 7.92
C TYR A 426 12.89 23.97 8.16
N GLY A 427 13.41 24.69 7.15
CA GLY A 427 14.71 25.38 7.25
C GLY A 427 15.90 24.44 7.38
N LEU A 428 15.91 23.34 6.61
CA LEU A 428 17.00 22.35 6.55
C LEU A 428 17.39 21.79 7.93
N ASN A 429 16.43 21.27 8.70
CA ASN A 429 16.77 20.53 9.92
C ASN A 429 17.59 19.28 9.58
N SER A 430 18.78 19.14 10.17
CA SER A 430 19.75 18.09 9.82
C SER A 430 20.65 17.77 11.01
N ARG A 431 21.04 16.51 11.15
CA ARG A 431 22.05 16.08 12.13
C ARG A 431 23.50 16.26 11.66
N GLY A 432 23.71 16.87 10.50
CA GLY A 432 25.05 17.14 9.96
C GLY A 432 25.63 16.01 9.11
N ALA A 433 26.61 16.35 8.28
CA ALA A 433 27.22 15.46 7.29
C ALA A 433 27.97 14.30 7.95
N ASP A 434 28.63 14.52 9.08
CA ASP A 434 29.32 13.46 9.83
C ASP A 434 28.36 12.37 10.31
N ALA A 435 27.20 12.76 10.86
CA ALA A 435 26.21 11.82 11.37
C ALA A 435 25.52 11.03 10.25
N MET A 436 25.30 11.65 9.09
CA MET A 436 24.76 10.96 7.92
C MET A 436 25.81 10.01 7.31
N ALA A 437 27.07 10.45 7.19
CA ALA A 437 28.17 9.63 6.69
C ALA A 437 28.40 8.38 7.56
N ALA A 438 28.34 8.52 8.90
CA ALA A 438 28.46 7.37 9.79
C ALA A 438 27.37 6.31 9.55
N ARG A 439 26.11 6.73 9.33
CA ARG A 439 25.00 5.81 9.02
C ARG A 439 25.16 5.14 7.67
N LEU A 440 25.45 5.92 6.63
CA LEU A 440 25.63 5.39 5.27
C LEU A 440 26.84 4.44 5.19
N ARG A 441 27.91 4.75 5.93
CA ARG A 441 29.07 3.86 6.07
C ARG A 441 28.70 2.54 6.73
N GLU A 442 27.94 2.55 7.82
CA GLU A 442 27.53 1.31 8.49
C GLU A 442 26.59 0.47 7.61
N ARG A 443 25.69 1.14 6.87
CA ARG A 443 24.85 0.49 5.86
C ARG A 443 25.69 -0.21 4.78
N LEU A 444 26.68 0.49 4.22
CA LEU A 444 27.59 -0.09 3.22
C LEU A 444 28.41 -1.25 3.81
N ARG A 445 28.96 -1.10 5.03
CA ARG A 445 29.73 -2.16 5.70
C ARG A 445 28.90 -3.41 5.94
N THR A 446 27.66 -3.24 6.37
CA THR A 446 26.73 -4.36 6.59
C THR A 446 26.48 -5.10 5.28
N PHE A 447 26.25 -4.39 4.19
CA PHE A 447 26.07 -4.99 2.87
C PHE A 447 27.35 -5.68 2.37
N ALA A 448 28.50 -5.00 2.40
CA ALA A 448 29.78 -5.56 1.97
C ALA A 448 30.10 -6.87 2.70
N ARG A 449 29.94 -6.90 4.04
CA ARG A 449 30.11 -8.12 4.84
C ARG A 449 29.15 -9.23 4.43
N SER A 450 27.91 -8.89 4.06
CA SER A 450 26.93 -9.90 3.65
C SER A 450 27.29 -10.60 2.34
N ILE A 451 28.14 -9.98 1.51
CA ILE A 451 28.67 -10.56 0.26
C ILE A 451 30.14 -10.97 0.36
N GLY A 452 30.70 -11.03 1.57
CA GLY A 452 32.07 -11.48 1.82
C GLY A 452 33.18 -10.46 1.50
N LEU A 453 32.84 -9.18 1.33
CA LEU A 453 33.79 -8.10 1.05
C LEU A 453 34.00 -7.17 2.24
N THR A 454 35.15 -6.51 2.29
CA THR A 454 35.42 -5.37 3.16
C THR A 454 34.86 -4.07 2.55
N GLU A 455 34.76 -3.01 3.36
CA GLU A 455 34.41 -1.67 2.89
C GLU A 455 35.34 -1.19 1.77
N LYS A 456 36.66 -1.42 1.93
CA LYS A 456 37.66 -0.94 0.98
C LYS A 456 37.53 -1.66 -0.36
N GLU A 457 37.41 -2.99 -0.32
CA GLU A 457 37.19 -3.81 -1.53
C GLU A 457 35.94 -3.35 -2.26
N PHE A 458 34.80 -3.26 -1.55
CA PHE A 458 33.53 -2.86 -2.16
C PHE A 458 33.56 -1.44 -2.78
N LEU A 459 34.29 -0.49 -2.19
CA LEU A 459 34.44 0.85 -2.78
C LEU A 459 35.36 0.87 -4.01
N SER A 460 36.34 -0.03 -4.07
CA SER A 460 37.36 -0.07 -5.10
C SER A 460 37.04 -1.01 -6.28
N GLU A 461 36.21 -2.02 -6.04
CA GLU A 461 35.81 -3.02 -7.02
C GLU A 461 34.53 -2.61 -7.76
N ASP A 462 34.41 -3.02 -9.02
CA ASP A 462 33.13 -2.98 -9.73
C ASP A 462 32.36 -4.24 -9.40
N VAL A 463 31.56 -4.21 -8.33
CA VAL A 463 30.57 -5.27 -8.10
C VAL A 463 29.50 -5.13 -9.17
N GLU A 464 29.45 -6.13 -10.07
CA GLU A 464 28.68 -6.05 -11.31
C GLU A 464 27.21 -5.68 -11.05
N GLY A 465 26.79 -4.56 -11.63
CA GLY A 465 25.41 -4.11 -11.61
C GLY A 465 24.91 -3.52 -10.29
N VAL A 466 25.72 -3.39 -9.24
CA VAL A 466 25.30 -2.86 -7.93
C VAL A 466 25.91 -1.47 -7.66
N PRO A 467 25.12 -0.38 -7.76
CA PRO A 467 25.59 0.96 -7.41
C PRO A 467 25.93 1.07 -5.90
N ILE A 468 27.04 1.73 -5.61
CA ILE A 468 27.62 1.84 -4.25
C ILE A 468 26.67 2.54 -3.26
N GLY A 469 25.92 3.53 -3.71
CA GLY A 469 24.97 4.25 -2.88
C GLY A 469 23.73 3.41 -2.60
N SER A 470 23.08 2.89 -3.65
CA SER A 470 21.83 2.15 -3.50
C SER A 470 22.01 0.77 -2.89
N LEU A 471 23.18 0.14 -3.05
CA LEU A 471 23.47 -1.24 -2.64
C LEU A 471 22.49 -2.26 -3.24
N GLN A 472 21.81 -1.88 -4.33
CA GLN A 472 20.80 -2.70 -5.00
C GLN A 472 20.88 -2.51 -6.51
N PRO A 473 20.86 -3.58 -7.32
CA PRO A 473 20.89 -3.45 -8.76
C PRO A 473 19.66 -2.73 -9.30
N GLY A 474 19.87 -1.92 -10.33
CA GLY A 474 18.82 -1.12 -10.97
C GLY A 474 18.16 -0.08 -10.06
N ARG A 475 18.90 0.43 -9.07
CA ARG A 475 18.50 1.49 -8.14
C ARG A 475 19.61 2.53 -7.99
N LEU A 476 19.25 3.78 -7.70
CA LEU A 476 20.21 4.85 -7.37
C LEU A 476 19.86 5.52 -6.04
N LEU A 477 20.86 5.76 -5.20
CA LEU A 477 20.76 6.61 -4.01
C LEU A 477 21.33 7.99 -4.29
N CYS A 478 20.47 8.99 -4.22
CA CYS A 478 20.84 10.40 -4.26
C CYS A 478 21.02 10.93 -2.83
N VAL A 479 22.10 11.69 -2.58
CA VAL A 479 22.35 12.35 -1.30
C VAL A 479 22.35 13.86 -1.52
N GLN A 480 21.34 14.53 -0.96
CA GLN A 480 21.19 15.97 -1.09
C GLN A 480 21.98 16.72 -0.01
N ILE A 481 22.72 17.73 -0.44
CA ILE A 481 23.57 18.59 0.39
C ILE A 481 23.17 20.05 0.25
N ALA A 482 23.37 20.83 1.31
CA ALA A 482 23.04 22.25 1.39
C ALA A 482 23.98 22.99 2.36
N LYS A 483 23.99 24.33 2.31
CA LYS A 483 24.70 25.17 3.30
C LYS A 483 24.01 25.16 4.66
N ASN A 484 24.76 25.42 5.73
CA ASN A 484 24.18 25.72 7.04
C ASN A 484 23.41 27.07 6.99
N LYS A 485 22.37 27.20 7.82
CA LYS A 485 21.52 28.42 7.85
C LYS A 485 22.31 29.69 8.21
N LYS A 486 23.35 29.56 9.05
CA LYS A 486 24.16 30.68 9.55
C LYS A 486 25.23 31.15 8.56
N THR A 487 25.54 30.36 7.54
CA THR A 487 26.50 30.73 6.51
C THR A 487 25.91 31.82 5.64
N ASP A 488 26.55 32.97 5.57
CA ASP A 488 26.12 34.10 4.73
C ASP A 488 26.17 33.69 3.25
N GLU A 489 25.02 33.75 2.57
CA GLU A 489 24.90 33.46 1.14
C GLU A 489 25.74 34.38 0.24
N LYS A 490 26.09 35.58 0.72
CA LYS A 490 26.92 36.54 -0.05
C LYS A 490 28.39 36.17 -0.01
N ASP A 491 28.82 35.38 0.98
CA ASP A 491 30.17 34.84 1.05
C ASP A 491 30.24 33.52 0.25
N VAL A 492 30.52 33.65 -1.04
CA VAL A 492 30.61 32.52 -1.97
C VAL A 492 31.67 31.50 -1.50
N GLU A 493 32.77 31.92 -0.87
CA GLU A 493 33.80 31.01 -0.37
C GLU A 493 33.31 30.21 0.84
N ALA A 494 32.62 30.84 1.79
CA ALA A 494 32.02 30.15 2.92
C ALA A 494 30.93 29.17 2.47
N VAL A 495 30.08 29.58 1.51
CA VAL A 495 29.09 28.68 0.90
C VAL A 495 29.77 27.48 0.25
N LYS A 496 30.80 27.69 -0.58
CA LYS A 496 31.55 26.58 -1.20
C LYS A 496 32.13 25.63 -0.14
N LYS A 497 32.72 26.15 0.93
CA LYS A 497 33.27 25.35 2.03
C LYS A 497 32.22 24.45 2.67
N ASP A 498 30.99 24.94 2.87
CA ASP A 498 29.90 24.10 3.38
C ASP A 498 29.61 22.92 2.44
N TYR A 499 29.40 23.18 1.16
CA TYR A 499 29.10 22.11 0.21
C TYR A 499 30.25 21.12 0.08
N VAL A 500 31.50 21.61 -0.04
CA VAL A 500 32.72 20.77 -0.10
C VAL A 500 32.89 19.94 1.17
N TYR A 501 32.56 20.48 2.35
CA TYR A 501 32.59 19.73 3.62
C TYR A 501 31.64 18.52 3.56
N CYS A 502 30.42 18.72 3.04
CA CYS A 502 29.45 17.65 2.84
C CYS A 502 29.93 16.63 1.81
N VAL A 503 30.46 17.07 0.66
CA VAL A 503 31.00 16.19 -0.40
C VAL A 503 32.07 15.28 0.19
N ASN A 504 33.05 15.83 0.90
CA ASN A 504 34.14 15.08 1.52
C ASN A 504 33.69 13.92 2.43
N ARG A 505 32.50 14.03 3.03
CA ARG A 505 31.94 13.03 3.95
C ARG A 505 30.98 12.05 3.27
N LEU A 506 30.21 12.54 2.31
CA LEU A 506 29.06 11.83 1.76
C LEU A 506 29.31 11.23 0.37
N ALA A 507 30.26 11.78 -0.38
CA ALA A 507 30.61 11.30 -1.71
C ALA A 507 31.02 9.82 -1.76
N PRO A 508 31.68 9.21 -0.75
CA PRO A 508 31.95 7.77 -0.77
C PRO A 508 30.70 6.89 -0.79
N TYR A 509 29.54 7.39 -0.35
CA TYR A 509 28.34 6.59 -0.09
C TYR A 509 27.11 6.98 -0.94
N ALA A 510 27.26 7.88 -1.91
CA ALA A 510 26.18 8.35 -2.77
C ALA A 510 26.35 7.84 -4.21
N ASP A 511 25.30 7.49 -4.94
CA ASP A 511 25.43 7.33 -6.40
C ASP A 511 25.40 8.69 -7.10
N VAL A 512 24.59 9.60 -6.55
CA VAL A 512 24.42 10.96 -7.03
C VAL A 512 24.45 11.93 -5.85
N LEU A 513 25.28 12.96 -5.91
CA LEU A 513 25.24 14.11 -5.01
C LEU A 513 24.30 15.16 -5.59
N VAL A 514 23.40 15.70 -4.77
CA VAL A 514 22.43 16.71 -5.20
C VAL A 514 22.69 18.02 -4.46
N VAL A 515 23.10 19.06 -5.18
CA VAL A 515 23.31 20.42 -4.68
C VAL A 515 21.96 21.13 -4.58
N ASN A 516 21.51 21.43 -3.36
CA ASN A 516 20.23 22.11 -3.13
C ASN A 516 20.38 23.63 -2.96
N VAL A 517 20.03 24.35 -4.02
CA VAL A 517 19.98 25.83 -4.05
C VAL A 517 18.54 26.37 -4.09
N SER A 518 17.53 25.53 -3.80
CA SER A 518 16.13 25.83 -4.14
C SER A 518 15.15 25.88 -2.97
N SER A 519 15.58 25.58 -1.75
CA SER A 519 14.72 25.67 -0.57
C SER A 519 14.24 27.11 -0.34
N PRO A 520 12.91 27.36 -0.22
CA PRO A 520 12.40 28.68 0.14
C PRO A 520 12.56 29.01 1.63
N ASN A 521 12.97 28.03 2.44
CA ASN A 521 12.88 28.07 3.90
C ASN A 521 14.20 28.44 4.59
N THR A 522 15.26 28.62 3.79
CA THR A 522 16.58 29.07 4.22
C THR A 522 16.82 30.43 3.57
N PRO A 523 16.97 31.52 4.34
CA PRO A 523 17.21 32.85 3.80
C PRO A 523 18.38 32.86 2.80
N GLY A 524 18.20 33.61 1.70
CA GLY A 524 19.21 33.83 0.66
C GLY A 524 19.61 32.60 -0.16
N LEU A 525 19.12 31.40 0.15
CA LEU A 525 19.58 30.18 -0.53
C LEU A 525 19.26 30.17 -2.04
N ARG A 526 18.11 30.74 -2.42
CA ARG A 526 17.69 30.83 -3.83
C ARG A 526 18.50 31.86 -4.63
N ASP A 527 19.12 32.82 -3.96
CA ASP A 527 19.94 33.85 -4.60
C ASP A 527 21.22 33.22 -5.18
N LEU A 528 21.64 32.07 -4.66
CA LEU A 528 22.72 31.25 -5.22
C LEU A 528 22.42 30.69 -6.61
N GLN A 529 21.19 30.78 -7.11
CA GLN A 529 20.85 30.34 -8.46
C GLN A 529 21.26 31.35 -9.55
N ALA A 530 21.77 32.53 -9.18
CA ALA A 530 22.39 33.44 -10.14
C ALA A 530 23.60 32.78 -10.81
N THR A 531 23.77 32.99 -12.13
CA THR A 531 24.74 32.26 -12.97
C THR A 531 26.14 32.19 -12.36
N GLY A 532 26.75 33.31 -12.01
CA GLY A 532 28.12 33.36 -11.49
C GLY A 532 28.34 32.56 -10.19
N PRO A 533 27.62 32.89 -9.09
CA PRO A 533 27.69 32.12 -7.85
C PRO A 533 27.38 30.63 -8.04
N LEU A 534 26.40 30.31 -8.89
CA LEU A 534 26.02 28.94 -9.17
C LEU A 534 27.14 28.17 -9.88
N THR A 535 27.73 28.73 -10.95
CA THR A 535 28.85 28.12 -11.68
C THR A 535 30.03 27.85 -10.73
N ALA A 536 30.41 28.84 -9.92
CA ALA A 536 31.53 28.70 -8.98
C ALA A 536 31.26 27.62 -7.91
N LEU A 537 30.04 27.58 -7.36
CA LEU A 537 29.65 26.56 -6.39
C LEU A 537 29.65 25.16 -6.99
N LEU A 538 28.99 24.99 -8.14
CA LEU A 538 28.85 23.69 -8.79
C LEU A 538 30.21 23.16 -9.24
N GLY A 539 31.09 24.02 -9.76
CA GLY A 539 32.46 23.63 -10.16
C GLY A 539 33.25 23.05 -8.98
N ALA A 540 33.20 23.71 -7.82
CA ALA A 540 33.88 23.23 -6.61
C ALA A 540 33.33 21.87 -6.13
N VAL A 541 32.01 21.67 -6.20
CA VAL A 541 31.37 20.40 -5.84
C VAL A 541 31.76 19.28 -6.81
N VAL A 542 31.77 19.55 -8.12
CA VAL A 542 32.16 18.58 -9.15
C VAL A 542 33.63 18.19 -8.98
N GLU A 543 34.52 19.17 -8.81
CA GLU A 543 35.94 18.93 -8.58
C GLU A 543 36.17 18.02 -7.35
N GLU A 544 35.53 18.33 -6.22
CA GLU A 544 35.67 17.53 -5.00
C GLU A 544 35.05 16.14 -5.15
N ALA A 545 33.89 16.02 -5.82
CA ALA A 545 33.26 14.73 -6.08
C ALA A 545 34.15 13.82 -6.93
N GLN A 546 34.86 14.37 -7.92
CA GLN A 546 35.83 13.60 -8.73
C GLN A 546 37.08 13.19 -7.94
N ARG A 547 37.42 13.89 -6.86
CA ARG A 547 38.54 13.56 -5.96
C ARG A 547 38.22 12.53 -4.88
N THR A 548 36.96 12.08 -4.78
CA THR A 548 36.52 11.10 -3.77
C THR A 548 37.49 9.92 -3.65
N PRO A 549 38.19 9.74 -2.51
CA PRO A 549 39.25 8.74 -2.39
C PRO A 549 38.70 7.32 -2.38
N GLY A 550 39.50 6.37 -2.89
CA GLY A 550 39.21 4.92 -2.79
C GLY A 550 38.06 4.40 -3.65
N ARG A 551 37.39 5.27 -4.42
CA ARG A 551 36.24 4.90 -5.24
C ARG A 551 36.60 4.82 -6.72
N LYS A 552 36.32 3.70 -7.38
CA LYS A 552 36.53 3.55 -8.84
C LYS A 552 35.55 4.40 -9.64
N ASN A 553 34.25 4.24 -9.40
CA ASN A 553 33.19 5.03 -10.05
C ASN A 553 32.80 6.21 -9.17
N LYS A 554 33.18 7.44 -9.54
CA LYS A 554 32.85 8.65 -8.79
C LYS A 554 31.34 8.95 -8.81
N PRO A 555 30.78 9.55 -7.73
CA PRO A 555 29.37 9.94 -7.73
C PRO A 555 29.09 10.98 -8.80
N ARG A 556 27.90 10.92 -9.37
CA ARG A 556 27.38 11.95 -10.28
C ARG A 556 26.98 13.18 -9.49
N VAL A 557 27.00 14.36 -10.10
CA VAL A 557 26.55 15.60 -9.46
C VAL A 557 25.32 16.12 -10.18
N MET A 558 24.30 16.50 -9.41
CA MET A 558 23.10 17.18 -9.90
C MET A 558 22.82 18.44 -9.09
N VAL A 559 22.10 19.39 -9.67
CA VAL A 559 21.59 20.58 -8.97
C VAL A 559 20.06 20.56 -8.89
N LYS A 560 19.47 20.93 -7.75
CA LYS A 560 18.01 21.02 -7.58
C LYS A 560 17.55 22.46 -7.55
N VAL A 561 16.66 22.83 -8.47
CA VAL A 561 16.27 24.22 -8.74
C VAL A 561 14.82 24.54 -8.36
N SER A 562 14.60 25.81 -8.00
CA SER A 562 13.31 26.32 -7.57
C SER A 562 12.31 26.36 -8.73
N PRO A 563 11.02 26.03 -8.51
CA PRO A 563 9.99 26.20 -9.52
C PRO A 563 9.59 27.68 -9.70
N ASP A 564 9.96 28.54 -8.75
CA ASP A 564 9.57 29.95 -8.75
C ASP A 564 10.50 30.83 -9.60
N GLU A 565 11.67 30.31 -9.97
CA GLU A 565 12.66 30.95 -10.84
C GLU A 565 12.37 30.47 -12.28
N ASN A 566 11.31 31.04 -12.85
CA ASN A 566 10.70 30.57 -14.10
C ASN A 566 10.79 31.59 -15.25
N ASP A 567 11.54 32.68 -15.07
CA ASP A 567 11.91 33.59 -16.14
C ASP A 567 12.92 32.92 -17.10
N ASP A 568 12.79 33.15 -18.41
CA ASP A 568 13.67 32.52 -19.41
C ASP A 568 15.15 32.89 -19.19
N THR A 569 15.46 34.15 -18.83
CA THR A 569 16.84 34.62 -18.62
C THR A 569 17.49 33.91 -17.42
N GLN A 570 16.74 33.77 -16.33
CA GLN A 570 17.23 33.09 -15.14
C GLN A 570 17.45 31.60 -15.41
N MET A 571 16.52 30.96 -16.13
CA MET A 571 16.64 29.55 -16.53
C MET A 571 17.83 29.32 -17.45
N GLU A 572 18.08 30.22 -18.41
CA GLU A 572 19.26 30.18 -19.28
C GLU A 572 20.56 30.29 -18.47
N GLY A 573 20.60 31.17 -17.47
CA GLY A 573 21.72 31.29 -16.54
C GLY A 573 21.99 30.00 -15.74
N VAL A 574 20.95 29.33 -15.26
CA VAL A 574 21.08 28.02 -14.61
C VAL A 574 21.61 26.96 -15.58
N VAL A 575 21.12 26.93 -16.81
CA VAL A 575 21.57 25.98 -17.84
C VAL A 575 23.03 26.21 -18.19
N GLN A 576 23.44 27.46 -18.33
CA GLN A 576 24.84 27.84 -18.51
C GLN A 576 25.70 27.30 -17.36
N ALA A 577 25.31 27.56 -16.11
CA ALA A 577 26.05 27.07 -14.94
C ALA A 577 26.16 25.55 -14.90
N VAL A 578 25.10 24.81 -15.27
CA VAL A 578 25.12 23.33 -15.33
C VAL A 578 26.12 22.81 -16.37
N TRP A 579 26.25 23.48 -17.52
CA TRP A 579 27.21 23.10 -18.55
C TRP A 579 28.64 23.47 -18.17
N GLU A 580 28.87 24.72 -17.76
CA GLU A 580 30.21 25.24 -17.43
C GLU A 580 30.85 24.55 -16.22
N SER A 581 30.05 24.15 -15.23
CA SER A 581 30.55 23.47 -14.02
C SER A 581 30.81 21.98 -14.19
N GLY A 582 30.38 21.37 -15.30
CA GLY A 582 30.51 19.93 -15.52
C GLY A 582 29.48 19.05 -14.77
N VAL A 583 28.42 19.65 -14.20
CA VAL A 583 27.34 18.92 -13.53
C VAL A 583 26.65 17.93 -14.48
N ASP A 584 26.36 16.71 -14.01
CA ASP A 584 25.81 15.64 -14.85
C ASP A 584 24.30 15.78 -15.12
N GLY A 585 23.57 16.53 -14.29
CA GLY A 585 22.13 16.71 -14.45
C GLY A 585 21.47 17.74 -13.54
N ILE A 586 20.16 17.91 -13.71
CA ILE A 586 19.33 18.86 -12.98
C ILE A 586 18.08 18.18 -12.43
N ILE A 587 17.66 18.58 -11.24
CA ILE A 587 16.35 18.25 -10.68
C ILE A 587 15.49 19.50 -10.77
N VAL A 588 14.48 19.45 -11.64
CA VAL A 588 13.56 20.56 -11.89
C VAL A 588 12.40 20.46 -10.92
N GLY A 589 12.30 21.48 -10.06
CA GLY A 589 11.23 21.65 -9.10
C GLY A 589 11.70 21.54 -7.66
N ASN A 590 10.86 22.10 -6.79
CA ASN A 590 10.92 22.08 -5.34
C ASN A 590 9.54 22.60 -4.88
N THR A 591 9.40 23.01 -3.64
CA THR A 591 8.19 23.69 -3.16
C THR A 591 8.08 25.14 -3.68
N THR A 592 6.87 25.65 -3.84
CA THR A 592 6.60 27.03 -4.31
C THR A 592 6.19 27.96 -3.17
N LYS A 593 6.63 29.22 -3.20
CA LYS A 593 6.08 30.27 -2.32
C LYS A 593 4.76 30.86 -2.84
N ARG A 594 4.41 30.61 -4.11
CA ARG A 594 3.18 31.11 -4.72
C ARG A 594 1.97 30.46 -4.06
N ARG A 595 0.90 31.24 -3.88
CA ARG A 595 -0.38 30.79 -3.27
C ARG A 595 -1.58 30.90 -4.21
N ALA A 596 -1.43 31.65 -5.30
CA ALA A 596 -2.44 31.74 -6.34
C ALA A 596 -2.66 30.37 -7.02
N GLY A 597 -3.92 30.01 -7.25
CA GLY A 597 -4.27 28.77 -7.97
C GLY A 597 -4.11 27.47 -7.19
N LEU A 598 -3.75 27.51 -5.90
CA LEU A 598 -3.56 26.29 -5.10
C LEU A 598 -4.86 25.61 -4.66
N VAL A 599 -5.97 26.34 -4.66
CA VAL A 599 -7.29 25.79 -4.30
C VAL A 599 -8.13 25.72 -5.57
N PRO A 600 -8.44 24.52 -6.08
CA PRO A 600 -9.31 24.35 -7.24
C PRO A 600 -10.71 24.94 -6.99
N GLN A 601 -11.35 25.41 -8.06
CA GLN A 601 -12.72 25.93 -7.99
C GLN A 601 -13.69 24.87 -7.43
N GLY A 602 -14.57 25.28 -6.52
CA GLY A 602 -15.56 24.40 -5.89
C GLY A 602 -15.09 23.67 -4.62
N ILE A 603 -13.79 23.70 -4.30
CA ILE A 603 -13.28 23.12 -3.04
C ILE A 603 -13.42 24.16 -1.92
N LYS A 604 -14.17 23.79 -0.86
CA LYS A 604 -14.29 24.60 0.36
C LYS A 604 -13.30 24.09 1.40
N LEU A 605 -12.37 24.96 1.81
CA LEU A 605 -11.45 24.69 2.90
C LEU A 605 -12.13 24.93 4.25
N THR A 606 -11.76 24.15 5.27
CA THR A 606 -12.05 24.49 6.67
C THR A 606 -11.25 25.72 7.10
N GLY A 607 -11.66 26.41 8.18
CA GLY A 607 -10.91 27.56 8.69
C GLY A 607 -9.45 27.22 9.06
N LYS A 608 -9.21 26.00 9.56
CA LYS A 608 -7.85 25.50 9.84
C LYS A 608 -7.05 25.29 8.55
N GLU A 609 -7.65 24.72 7.52
CA GLU A 609 -6.99 24.52 6.22
C GLU A 609 -6.69 25.84 5.51
N GLN A 610 -7.58 26.82 5.63
CA GLN A 610 -7.36 28.17 5.09
C GLN A 610 -6.23 28.89 5.83
N LYS A 611 -6.08 28.70 7.14
CA LYS A 611 -4.90 29.16 7.87
C LYS A 611 -3.64 28.43 7.37
N ASN A 612 -3.68 27.10 7.35
CA ASN A 612 -2.55 26.24 7.00
C ASN A 612 -1.99 26.53 5.60
N ILE A 613 -2.84 26.79 4.60
CA ILE A 613 -2.37 27.08 3.23
C ILE A 613 -1.69 28.45 3.12
N MET A 614 -2.04 29.38 4.01
CA MET A 614 -1.47 30.73 4.08
C MET A 614 -0.24 30.82 4.99
N GLU A 615 0.14 29.73 5.66
CA GLU A 615 1.34 29.67 6.46
C GLU A 615 2.61 29.99 5.63
N GLU A 616 3.61 30.56 6.29
CA GLU A 616 4.91 30.80 5.68
C GLU A 616 5.59 29.49 5.29
N GLY A 617 6.27 29.50 4.15
CA GLY A 617 7.12 28.41 3.66
C GLY A 617 6.79 27.99 2.24
N GLY A 618 7.28 26.82 1.85
CA GLY A 618 7.03 26.23 0.55
C GLY A 618 5.78 25.35 0.54
N TYR A 619 4.91 25.54 -0.46
CA TYR A 619 3.79 24.66 -0.78
C TYR A 619 4.25 23.49 -1.67
N SER A 620 3.72 22.30 -1.41
CA SER A 620 3.83 21.11 -2.23
C SER A 620 2.50 20.38 -2.29
N GLY A 621 2.17 19.81 -3.43
CA GLY A 621 0.89 19.14 -3.63
C GLY A 621 0.58 18.97 -5.12
N PRO A 622 -0.54 18.34 -5.46
CA PRO A 622 -0.95 18.06 -6.84
C PRO A 622 -0.97 19.32 -7.73
N GLN A 623 -1.24 20.49 -7.15
CA GLN A 623 -1.39 21.75 -7.88
C GLN A 623 -0.07 22.32 -8.43
N LEU A 624 1.08 21.74 -8.06
CA LEU A 624 2.36 22.06 -8.70
C LEU A 624 2.55 21.38 -10.06
N PHE A 625 1.71 20.41 -10.41
CA PHE A 625 1.99 19.52 -11.53
C PHE A 625 2.14 20.26 -12.87
N ASP A 626 1.19 21.13 -13.22
CA ASP A 626 1.21 21.82 -14.51
C ASP A 626 2.44 22.74 -14.65
N GLN A 627 2.80 23.44 -13.58
CA GLN A 627 4.02 24.25 -13.53
C GLN A 627 5.27 23.37 -13.67
N THR A 628 5.30 22.22 -12.98
CA THR A 628 6.41 21.26 -13.05
C THR A 628 6.58 20.74 -14.47
N LEU A 629 5.49 20.32 -15.11
CA LEU A 629 5.48 19.84 -16.50
C LEU A 629 5.98 20.90 -17.48
N ASN A 630 5.52 22.14 -17.34
CA ASN A 630 5.97 23.27 -18.17
C ASN A 630 7.48 23.53 -18.00
N LEU A 631 7.96 23.57 -16.76
CA LEU A 631 9.38 23.82 -16.47
C LEU A 631 10.26 22.69 -16.99
N VAL A 632 9.86 21.44 -16.83
CA VAL A 632 10.59 20.27 -17.35
C VAL A 632 10.83 20.40 -18.85
N GLY A 633 9.77 20.70 -19.63
CA GLY A 633 9.90 20.86 -21.07
C GLY A 633 10.80 22.02 -21.48
N ARG A 634 10.71 23.16 -20.76
CA ARG A 634 11.57 24.34 -21.02
C ARG A 634 13.04 24.04 -20.70
N TYR A 635 13.34 23.46 -19.53
CA TYR A 635 14.70 23.06 -19.17
C TYR A 635 15.26 22.02 -20.14
N ARG A 636 14.49 20.99 -20.52
CA ARG A 636 14.93 20.00 -21.52
C ARG A 636 15.35 20.68 -22.81
N LYS A 637 14.49 21.55 -23.36
CA LYS A 637 14.78 22.30 -24.60
C LYS A 637 16.05 23.14 -24.48
N MET A 638 16.20 23.89 -23.39
CA MET A 638 17.36 24.75 -23.17
C MET A 638 18.65 23.92 -23.03
N LEU A 639 18.63 22.85 -22.23
CA LEU A 639 19.77 21.95 -22.02
C LEU A 639 20.25 21.29 -23.32
N ASP A 640 19.32 20.84 -24.17
CA ASP A 640 19.65 20.24 -25.47
C ASP A 640 20.19 21.27 -26.48
N SER A 641 19.69 22.52 -26.40
CA SER A 641 20.09 23.56 -27.35
C SER A 641 21.42 24.23 -27.00
N TYR A 642 21.86 24.18 -25.74
CA TYR A 642 23.02 24.92 -25.26
C TYR A 642 24.33 24.54 -26.01
N PRO A 643 24.71 23.25 -26.16
CA PRO A 643 25.92 22.88 -26.89
C PRO A 643 25.93 23.29 -28.36
N LEU A 644 24.74 23.42 -28.98
CA LEU A 644 24.61 23.82 -30.38
C LEU A 644 24.87 25.32 -30.60
N ARG A 645 24.88 26.12 -29.52
CA ARG A 645 25.08 27.58 -29.57
C ARG A 645 26.49 28.00 -29.19
N THR A 646 27.35 27.07 -28.78
CA THR A 646 28.67 27.38 -28.23
C THR A 646 29.75 26.70 -29.05
N GLU A 647 30.49 27.49 -29.84
CA GLU A 647 31.66 27.03 -30.59
C GLU A 647 32.70 26.40 -29.65
N GLY A 648 33.25 25.25 -30.02
CA GLY A 648 34.29 24.54 -29.25
C GLY A 648 33.79 23.48 -28.26
N LEU A 649 32.48 23.38 -27.99
CA LEU A 649 31.88 22.26 -27.24
C LEU A 649 31.45 21.09 -28.14
N GLU A 650 31.56 21.25 -29.46
CA GLU A 650 31.13 20.28 -30.49
C GLU A 650 31.84 18.91 -30.38
N ASN A 651 33.10 18.92 -29.93
CA ASN A 651 33.94 17.72 -29.81
C ASN A 651 33.99 17.13 -28.39
N VAL A 652 33.32 17.75 -27.41
CA VAL A 652 33.11 17.17 -26.08
C VAL A 652 31.80 16.37 -26.14
N PHE A 653 31.88 15.15 -26.68
CA PHE A 653 30.74 14.28 -27.04
C PHE A 653 29.47 14.39 -26.16
N PRO A 654 28.27 14.29 -26.78
CA PRO A 654 27.03 14.86 -26.26
C PRO A 654 26.45 13.96 -25.18
N ARG A 655 26.92 14.08 -23.94
CA ARG A 655 26.20 13.48 -22.81
C ARG A 655 25.02 14.38 -22.51
N GLN A 656 23.85 14.01 -23.04
CA GLN A 656 22.60 14.65 -22.71
C GLN A 656 22.48 14.75 -21.18
N LYS A 657 22.33 15.97 -20.66
CA LYS A 657 22.19 16.21 -19.22
C LYS A 657 20.94 15.48 -18.71
N VAL A 658 21.09 14.73 -17.62
CA VAL A 658 19.97 13.99 -16.99
C VAL A 658 19.04 14.99 -16.29
N LEU A 659 17.73 14.78 -16.41
CA LEU A 659 16.73 15.65 -15.82
C LEU A 659 15.77 14.85 -14.95
N PHE A 660 15.65 15.19 -13.66
CA PHE A 660 14.60 14.63 -12.80
C PHE A 660 13.49 15.66 -12.58
N ALA A 661 12.24 15.24 -12.65
CA ALA A 661 11.08 16.08 -12.40
C ALA A 661 10.57 15.85 -10.97
N THR A 662 10.27 16.92 -10.22
CA THR A 662 9.64 16.79 -8.90
C THR A 662 8.64 17.91 -8.64
N GLY A 663 7.42 17.53 -8.27
CA GLY A 663 6.34 18.49 -8.00
C GLY A 663 4.99 17.99 -8.53
N GLY A 664 4.02 17.79 -7.65
CA GLY A 664 2.63 17.48 -8.03
C GLY A 664 2.34 16.14 -8.71
N ILE A 665 3.34 15.27 -8.91
CA ILE A 665 3.15 13.94 -9.50
C ILE A 665 2.47 13.00 -8.48
N THR A 666 1.29 12.48 -8.84
CA THR A 666 0.45 11.64 -7.97
C THR A 666 0.03 10.29 -8.56
N ASN A 667 0.14 10.14 -9.88
CA ASN A 667 -0.35 8.99 -10.65
C ASN A 667 0.56 8.68 -11.85
N GLY A 668 0.32 7.54 -12.51
CA GLY A 668 1.10 7.05 -13.65
C GLY A 668 1.03 7.93 -14.90
N GLU A 669 -0.13 8.53 -15.18
CA GLU A 669 -0.31 9.43 -16.33
C GLU A 669 0.59 10.66 -16.19
N GLN A 670 0.58 11.29 -15.01
CA GLN A 670 1.42 12.43 -14.70
C GLN A 670 2.92 12.10 -14.76
N ALA A 671 3.29 10.91 -14.31
CA ALA A 671 4.67 10.43 -14.44
C ALA A 671 5.06 10.29 -15.91
N LEU A 672 4.23 9.67 -16.76
CA LEU A 672 4.48 9.58 -18.20
C LEU A 672 4.57 10.96 -18.86
N GLN A 673 3.72 11.91 -18.48
CA GLN A 673 3.74 13.27 -19.03
C GLN A 673 5.08 13.98 -18.78
N VAL A 674 5.64 13.93 -17.58
CA VAL A 674 6.94 14.55 -17.30
C VAL A 674 8.09 13.81 -17.96
N LEU A 675 8.02 12.49 -18.08
CA LEU A 675 9.01 11.69 -18.79
C LEU A 675 9.01 12.03 -20.29
N ASN A 676 7.83 12.10 -20.90
CA ASN A 676 7.64 12.50 -22.30
C ASN A 676 8.05 13.96 -22.54
N ALA A 677 7.96 14.83 -21.54
CA ALA A 677 8.46 16.20 -21.61
C ALA A 677 10.00 16.30 -21.52
N GLY A 678 10.69 15.19 -21.25
CA GLY A 678 12.15 15.09 -21.26
C GLY A 678 12.81 14.79 -19.93
N ALA A 679 12.04 14.49 -18.88
CA ALA A 679 12.61 13.96 -17.64
C ALA A 679 13.03 12.49 -17.82
N SER A 680 14.12 12.11 -17.17
CA SER A 680 14.54 10.72 -17.01
C SER A 680 13.84 10.06 -15.81
N VAL A 681 13.58 10.80 -14.73
CA VAL A 681 12.95 10.27 -13.51
C VAL A 681 11.84 11.20 -13.02
N ALA A 682 10.72 10.61 -12.62
CA ALA A 682 9.59 11.29 -12.00
C ALA A 682 9.62 11.05 -10.47
N MET A 683 9.85 12.11 -9.69
CA MET A 683 10.03 12.00 -8.24
C MET A 683 8.79 12.45 -7.45
N ILE A 684 8.44 11.66 -6.44
CA ILE A 684 7.26 11.89 -5.60
C ILE A 684 7.63 12.22 -4.14
N TYR A 685 6.76 12.99 -3.48
CA TYR A 685 6.78 13.23 -2.04
C TYR A 685 5.34 13.29 -1.50
N THR A 686 4.63 14.37 -1.81
CA THR A 686 3.29 14.65 -1.24
C THR A 686 2.27 13.60 -1.66
N GLY A 687 2.37 13.10 -2.89
CA GLY A 687 1.57 11.98 -3.37
C GLY A 687 1.72 10.72 -2.51
N MET A 688 2.89 10.49 -1.90
CA MET A 688 3.12 9.38 -0.97
C MET A 688 2.59 9.67 0.43
N VAL A 689 2.71 10.91 0.93
CA VAL A 689 2.16 11.32 2.23
C VAL A 689 0.65 11.10 2.29
N TYR A 690 -0.06 11.42 1.21
CA TYR A 690 -1.52 11.21 1.13
C TYR A 690 -1.90 9.83 0.58
N GLY A 691 -1.10 9.27 -0.33
CA GLY A 691 -1.38 8.00 -1.02
C GLY A 691 -0.85 6.74 -0.33
N GLY A 692 -0.04 6.89 0.71
CA GLY A 692 0.52 5.79 1.50
C GLY A 692 1.68 5.04 0.84
N SER A 693 2.17 4.00 1.53
CA SER A 693 3.34 3.19 1.13
C SER A 693 3.17 2.48 -0.22
N GLY A 694 1.93 2.28 -0.68
CA GLY A 694 1.61 1.71 -1.99
C GLY A 694 1.71 2.64 -3.19
N THR A 695 2.14 3.89 -3.00
CA THR A 695 2.06 4.91 -4.05
C THR A 695 2.96 4.62 -5.24
N VAL A 696 4.21 4.23 -5.02
CA VAL A 696 5.15 3.91 -6.11
C VAL A 696 4.63 2.72 -6.92
N THR A 697 4.28 1.62 -6.26
CA THR A 697 3.70 0.43 -6.90
C THR A 697 2.45 0.76 -7.74
N ARG A 698 1.59 1.65 -7.25
CA ARG A 698 0.41 2.10 -7.98
C ARG A 698 0.79 2.86 -9.25
N ILE A 699 1.69 3.85 -9.14
CA ILE A 699 2.15 4.66 -10.28
C ILE A 699 2.75 3.75 -11.36
N LYS A 700 3.65 2.84 -10.99
CA LYS A 700 4.24 1.88 -11.94
C LYS A 700 3.19 1.01 -12.62
N LYS A 701 2.19 0.53 -11.88
CA LYS A 701 1.09 -0.25 -12.46
C LYS A 701 0.30 0.58 -13.47
N GLU A 702 -0.08 1.79 -13.12
CA GLU A 702 -0.83 2.70 -14.01
C GLU A 702 -0.03 3.02 -15.28
N MET A 703 1.30 3.20 -15.17
CA MET A 703 2.18 3.39 -16.34
C MET A 703 2.18 2.17 -17.26
N ARG A 704 2.35 0.96 -16.71
CA ARG A 704 2.31 -0.28 -17.51
C ARG A 704 0.98 -0.49 -18.19
N ASP A 705 -0.12 -0.28 -17.47
CA ASP A 705 -1.46 -0.38 -18.03
C ASP A 705 -1.61 0.59 -19.22
N ARG A 706 -1.03 1.79 -19.13
CA ARG A 706 -1.08 2.79 -20.19
C ARG A 706 -0.22 2.43 -21.39
N LEU A 707 1.02 1.99 -21.17
CA LEU A 707 1.93 1.56 -22.24
C LEU A 707 1.34 0.38 -23.03
N ALA A 708 0.73 -0.59 -22.34
CA ALA A 708 0.06 -1.72 -23.00
C ALA A 708 -1.11 -1.28 -23.90
N ILE A 709 -1.87 -0.25 -23.51
CA ILE A 709 -2.95 0.32 -24.33
C ILE A 709 -2.40 1.05 -25.56
N GLU A 710 -1.24 1.69 -25.43
CA GLU A 710 -0.58 2.37 -26.55
C GLU A 710 0.02 1.39 -27.55
N GLU A 711 0.58 0.27 -27.07
CA GLU A 711 1.04 -0.84 -27.91
C GLU A 711 -0.10 -1.54 -28.66
N GLU A 712 -1.28 -1.72 -28.05
CA GLU A 712 -2.45 -2.31 -28.73
C GLU A 712 -3.03 -1.40 -29.84
N LYS A 713 -2.78 -0.09 -29.75
CA LYS A 713 -3.27 0.89 -30.72
C LYS A 713 -2.30 1.16 -31.88
N ALA A 714 -1.02 0.88 -31.69
CA ALA A 714 0.04 1.01 -32.70
C ALA A 714 0.02 -0.19 -33.65
#